data_AF-A0A947MKI0-F1
#
_entry.id   AF-A0A947MKI0-F1
#
_cell.length_a   1.000
_cell.length_b   1.000
_cell.length_c   1.000
_cell.angle_alpha   90.00
_cell.angle_beta   90.00
_cell.angle_gamma   90.00
#
_symmetry.space_group_name_H-M   'P 1'
#
loop_
_entity.id
_entity.type
_entity.pdbx_description
1 polymer ?
#
loop_
_entity_poly.entity_id
_entity_poly.type
_entity_poly.pdbx_seq_one_letter_code
_entity_poly.pdbx_strand_id
1 'polypeptide(L)'
;MMYLRGKDFDQSKVIAPLAFGYLAAYLREHLNFTDLVLVVDDPEKLLAHNPQVIGISSFTETFEDVIKHARHFKRVAPEIPIILGGEHISALPESLPESVDVGILGEGEETLTELMELYLRKEATPDNLAKIPGLVFWHAGKRVQSPSRAWISDLDDIPPPDRFLLHNTNPNWQQAIFTARGCPYKCTFCASTRFWQKTRYHSVDRVIQEMEYILKHFPNQPLIAINDDLFPLNKKRLKTMVEAIRERGIHRKVGFVLNARASVFDEEIARLLQAMNGQVVGFGFESASDKVLTAIKGKTSAKENLKALELCEKYGLAVVGNFMSGGPDENVEDMAKTWWFIQKNRDRIWHPSVGLATPFPGTEFWEKAEEMKLIGPDFDRWNALDLGFRSGESIYMNPVVSEAEFEPIYEEFRQFQARPDISREHFGQIRVKQKYLAQVFGKIAENYSQVSQILELGPDSSHLAPLLPEAQLTHLAPRQAALDLSSVAGKKFELIVLTHCLEKLTDPLGALKALYPLLAEKGELICLNFHAGHLSLLVDLLKGRWDPQIFAVNHHRALRFFNAQNLQDLFQAAGFETAQLELFKFPDPKLQDAAQQLAPILAPFLDLETYHKNQDCFSLILTARQNQPVPLFTPTRLTTELALPVARTQ
;
A
#
# COMPACT_ATOMS: atom_id res chain seq x y z
N MET A 1 -22.85 -9.28 -17.18
CA MET A 1 -22.64 -8.23 -16.17
C MET A 1 -21.33 -7.53 -16.45
N MET A 2 -21.27 -6.21 -16.23
CA MET A 2 -20.06 -5.41 -16.43
C MET A 2 -19.68 -4.65 -15.16
N TYR A 3 -18.41 -4.80 -14.76
CA TYR A 3 -17.80 -4.04 -13.68
C TYR A 3 -16.86 -2.98 -14.26
N LEU A 4 -17.06 -1.72 -13.88
CA LEU A 4 -16.28 -0.58 -14.39
C LEU A 4 -15.01 -0.35 -13.56
N ARG A 5 -13.96 0.16 -14.20
CA ARG A 5 -12.72 0.56 -13.52
C ARG A 5 -12.82 2.00 -13.05
N GLY A 6 -12.36 2.27 -11.82
CA GLY A 6 -12.11 3.64 -11.37
C GLY A 6 -10.87 4.22 -12.05
N LYS A 7 -10.80 5.55 -12.22
CA LYS A 7 -9.63 6.23 -12.81
C LYS A 7 -8.46 6.31 -11.82
N ASP A 8 -8.61 7.07 -10.74
CA ASP A 8 -7.52 7.33 -9.79
C ASP A 8 -7.48 6.30 -8.63
N PHE A 9 -8.63 5.76 -8.21
CA PHE A 9 -8.72 4.68 -7.21
C PHE A 9 -9.36 3.42 -7.79
N ASP A 10 -8.57 2.63 -8.52
CA ASP A 10 -9.06 1.43 -9.20
C ASP A 10 -9.08 0.19 -8.29
N GLN A 11 -10.12 0.07 -7.45
CA GLN A 11 -10.35 -1.12 -6.63
C GLN A 11 -10.44 -2.41 -7.46
N SER A 12 -10.84 -2.30 -8.74
CA SER A 12 -10.95 -3.44 -9.65
C SER A 12 -9.63 -4.12 -9.96
N LYS A 13 -8.49 -3.51 -9.61
CA LYS A 13 -7.17 -4.14 -9.74
C LYS A 13 -6.82 -5.04 -8.57
N VAL A 14 -7.45 -4.86 -7.41
CA VAL A 14 -6.98 -5.46 -6.15
C VAL A 14 -8.03 -6.31 -5.47
N ILE A 15 -9.29 -5.86 -5.41
CA ILE A 15 -10.34 -6.51 -4.61
C ILE A 15 -11.45 -7.04 -5.51
N ALA A 16 -11.94 -8.24 -5.22
CA ALA A 16 -13.06 -8.84 -5.95
C ALA A 16 -14.36 -8.03 -5.73
N PRO A 17 -15.13 -7.71 -6.79
CA PRO A 17 -16.39 -6.98 -6.66
C PRO A 17 -17.50 -7.91 -6.16
N LEU A 18 -17.52 -8.15 -4.84
CA LEU A 18 -18.39 -9.13 -4.18
C LEU A 18 -19.88 -8.96 -4.50
N ALA A 19 -20.35 -7.72 -4.74
CA ALA A 19 -21.74 -7.46 -5.09
C ALA A 19 -22.20 -8.32 -6.29
N PHE A 20 -21.39 -8.45 -7.34
CA PHE A 20 -21.73 -9.33 -8.47
C PHE A 20 -21.73 -10.81 -8.09
N GLY A 21 -20.87 -11.23 -7.16
CA GLY A 21 -20.88 -12.58 -6.62
C GLY A 21 -22.17 -12.89 -5.86
N TYR A 22 -22.65 -11.96 -5.04
CA TYR A 22 -23.93 -12.10 -4.34
C TYR A 22 -25.12 -12.12 -5.30
N LEU A 23 -25.18 -11.19 -6.25
CA LEU A 23 -26.24 -11.17 -7.26
C LEU A 23 -26.28 -12.46 -8.07
N ALA A 24 -25.11 -12.97 -8.51
CA ALA A 24 -25.03 -14.22 -9.24
C ALA A 24 -25.48 -15.43 -8.41
N ALA A 25 -25.05 -15.50 -7.14
CA ALA A 25 -25.45 -16.57 -6.23
C ALA A 25 -26.96 -16.55 -5.96
N TYR A 26 -27.53 -15.38 -5.73
CA TYR A 26 -28.96 -15.20 -5.47
C TYR A 26 -29.80 -15.60 -6.70
N LEU A 27 -29.42 -15.15 -7.91
CA LEU A 27 -30.07 -15.57 -9.16
C LEU A 27 -29.98 -17.08 -9.39
N ARG A 28 -28.88 -17.72 -9.02
CA ARG A 28 -28.72 -19.18 -9.13
C ARG A 28 -29.63 -19.92 -8.16
N GLU A 29 -29.70 -19.48 -6.91
CA GLU A 29 -30.53 -20.12 -5.90
C GLU A 29 -32.02 -20.02 -6.24
N HIS A 30 -32.48 -18.84 -6.67
CA HIS A 30 -33.91 -18.59 -6.86
C HIS A 30 -34.42 -18.91 -8.28
N LEU A 31 -33.58 -18.76 -9.31
CA LEU A 31 -33.99 -18.95 -10.71
C LEU A 31 -33.21 -20.05 -11.46
N ASN A 32 -32.31 -20.77 -10.79
CA ASN A 32 -31.37 -21.71 -11.43
C ASN A 32 -30.59 -21.06 -12.60
N PHE A 33 -30.25 -19.78 -12.46
CA PHE A 33 -29.65 -18.99 -13.54
C PHE A 33 -28.17 -19.34 -13.73
N THR A 34 -27.84 -20.20 -14.69
CA THR A 34 -26.46 -20.70 -14.89
C THR A 34 -25.60 -19.83 -15.81
N ASP A 35 -26.21 -19.13 -16.76
CA ASP A 35 -25.51 -18.41 -17.84
C ASP A 35 -25.18 -16.97 -17.45
N LEU A 36 -24.25 -16.81 -16.50
CA LEU A 36 -23.76 -15.52 -16.02
C LEU A 36 -22.29 -15.31 -16.38
N VAL A 37 -22.01 -14.19 -17.03
CA VAL A 37 -20.65 -13.74 -17.35
C VAL A 37 -20.40 -12.38 -16.72
N LEU A 38 -19.20 -12.20 -16.15
CA LEU A 38 -18.72 -10.93 -15.62
C LEU A 38 -17.48 -10.48 -16.41
N VAL A 39 -17.55 -9.27 -16.97
CA VAL A 39 -16.47 -8.62 -17.71
C VAL A 39 -16.07 -7.33 -17.02
N VAL A 40 -14.77 -7.05 -16.97
CA VAL A 40 -14.23 -5.81 -16.41
C VAL A 40 -13.98 -4.81 -17.54
N ASP A 41 -14.83 -3.80 -17.60
CA ASP A 41 -14.70 -2.60 -18.45
C ASP A 41 -14.27 -2.88 -19.90
N ASP A 42 -14.95 -3.83 -20.54
CA ASP A 42 -14.70 -4.23 -21.93
C ASP A 42 -16.05 -4.54 -22.62
N PRO A 43 -16.66 -3.53 -23.29
CA PRO A 43 -17.98 -3.68 -23.89
C PRO A 43 -17.99 -4.66 -25.06
N GLU A 44 -16.90 -4.72 -25.85
CA GLU A 44 -16.81 -5.61 -27.01
C GLU A 44 -16.70 -7.07 -26.57
N LYS A 45 -15.89 -7.35 -25.54
CA LYS A 45 -15.81 -8.68 -24.94
C LYS A 45 -17.15 -9.10 -24.34
N LEU A 46 -17.87 -8.18 -23.70
CA LEU A 46 -19.20 -8.49 -23.16
C LEU A 46 -20.18 -8.85 -24.29
N LEU A 47 -20.20 -8.10 -25.40
CA LEU A 47 -21.05 -8.39 -26.56
C LEU A 47 -20.68 -9.71 -27.23
N ALA A 48 -19.41 -10.08 -27.27
CA ALA A 48 -18.95 -11.36 -27.83
C ALA A 48 -19.53 -12.60 -27.10
N HIS A 49 -20.05 -12.42 -25.87
CA HIS A 49 -20.77 -13.46 -25.14
C HIS A 49 -22.27 -13.58 -25.52
N ASN A 50 -22.76 -12.79 -26.48
CA ASN A 50 -24.16 -12.74 -26.92
C ASN A 50 -25.17 -12.58 -25.76
N PRO A 51 -25.04 -11.54 -24.92
CA PRO A 51 -25.88 -11.39 -23.74
C PRO A 51 -27.33 -11.09 -24.13
N GLN A 52 -28.30 -11.67 -23.42
CA GLN A 52 -29.72 -11.32 -23.56
C GLN A 52 -30.15 -10.18 -22.63
N VAL A 53 -29.35 -9.89 -21.59
CA VAL A 53 -29.54 -8.79 -20.65
C VAL A 53 -28.15 -8.30 -20.21
N ILE A 54 -27.95 -6.98 -20.16
CA ILE A 54 -26.71 -6.38 -19.67
C ILE A 54 -26.96 -5.69 -18.33
N GLY A 55 -26.39 -6.23 -17.25
CA GLY A 55 -26.32 -5.56 -15.96
C GLY A 55 -25.02 -4.78 -15.79
N ILE A 56 -25.09 -3.51 -15.39
CA ILE A 56 -23.95 -2.64 -15.08
C ILE A 56 -24.12 -2.13 -13.64
N SER A 57 -23.05 -2.14 -12.85
CA SER A 57 -23.04 -1.47 -11.53
C SER A 57 -22.20 -0.19 -11.63
N SER A 58 -22.63 0.87 -10.96
CA SER A 58 -21.92 2.16 -10.97
C SER A 58 -21.74 2.77 -9.60
N PHE A 59 -20.54 3.30 -9.38
CA PHE A 59 -20.31 4.40 -8.45
C PHE A 59 -20.53 5.73 -9.16
N THR A 60 -20.43 6.86 -8.46
CA THR A 60 -20.73 8.17 -9.07
C THR A 60 -19.65 8.58 -10.06
N GLU A 61 -18.39 8.37 -9.71
CA GLU A 61 -17.22 8.68 -10.53
C GLU A 61 -17.15 7.85 -11.83
N THR A 62 -17.77 6.67 -11.87
CA THR A 62 -17.83 5.80 -13.06
C THR A 62 -19.09 6.02 -13.91
N PHE A 63 -19.99 6.93 -13.51
CA PHE A 63 -21.30 7.03 -14.14
C PHE A 63 -21.25 7.56 -15.58
N GLU A 64 -20.26 8.39 -15.91
CA GLU A 64 -20.04 8.82 -17.29
C GLU A 64 -19.68 7.63 -18.21
N ASP A 65 -18.88 6.68 -17.71
CA ASP A 65 -18.55 5.46 -18.44
C ASP A 65 -19.77 4.55 -18.62
N VAL A 66 -20.69 4.50 -17.64
CA VAL A 66 -22.00 3.83 -17.82
C VAL A 66 -22.74 4.43 -19.02
N ILE A 67 -22.87 5.76 -19.08
CA ILE A 67 -23.60 6.44 -20.16
C ILE A 67 -22.95 6.13 -21.51
N LYS A 68 -21.61 6.22 -21.58
CA LYS A 68 -20.84 5.94 -22.78
C LYS A 68 -21.05 4.50 -23.26
N HIS A 69 -20.91 3.53 -22.37
CA HIS A 69 -21.06 2.11 -22.71
C HIS A 69 -22.50 1.76 -23.05
N ALA A 70 -23.49 2.29 -22.30
CA ALA A 70 -24.90 2.08 -22.58
C ALA A 70 -25.30 2.62 -23.96
N ARG A 71 -24.84 3.83 -24.34
CA ARG A 71 -25.05 4.39 -25.68
C ARG A 71 -24.39 3.53 -26.76
N HIS A 72 -23.20 3.01 -26.49
CA HIS A 72 -22.52 2.09 -27.40
C HIS A 72 -23.37 0.82 -27.62
N PHE A 73 -23.82 0.16 -26.54
CA PHE A 73 -24.67 -1.03 -26.63
C PHE A 73 -25.97 -0.73 -27.39
N LYS A 74 -26.67 0.37 -27.10
CA LYS A 74 -27.89 0.74 -27.82
C LYS A 74 -27.69 1.02 -29.31
N ARG A 75 -26.48 1.40 -29.72
CA ARG A 75 -26.15 1.59 -31.14
C ARG A 75 -25.91 0.28 -31.88
N VAL A 76 -25.30 -0.72 -31.23
CA VAL A 76 -24.86 -1.96 -31.88
C VAL A 76 -25.79 -3.15 -31.65
N ALA A 77 -26.53 -3.14 -30.54
CA ALA A 77 -27.50 -4.16 -30.12
C ALA A 77 -28.67 -3.51 -29.35
N PRO A 78 -29.50 -2.67 -30.01
CA PRO A 78 -30.57 -1.88 -29.39
C PRO A 78 -31.60 -2.70 -28.62
N GLU A 79 -31.81 -3.96 -29.02
CA GLU A 79 -32.79 -4.88 -28.44
C GLU A 79 -32.39 -5.44 -27.07
N ILE A 80 -31.11 -5.36 -26.69
CA ILE A 80 -30.65 -5.90 -25.41
C ILE A 80 -31.05 -4.91 -24.29
N PRO A 81 -31.84 -5.35 -23.29
CA PRO A 81 -32.14 -4.56 -22.12
C PRO A 81 -30.89 -4.34 -21.27
N ILE A 82 -30.74 -3.10 -20.78
CA ILE A 82 -29.65 -2.64 -19.94
C ILE A 82 -30.22 -2.28 -18.58
N ILE A 83 -29.72 -2.96 -17.56
CA ILE A 83 -30.05 -2.77 -16.15
C ILE A 83 -28.88 -2.07 -15.48
N LEU A 84 -29.15 -0.98 -14.77
CA LEU A 84 -28.17 -0.26 -13.95
C LEU A 84 -28.44 -0.50 -12.47
N GLY A 85 -27.42 -0.80 -11.69
CA GLY A 85 -27.48 -0.84 -10.23
C GLY A 85 -26.31 -0.10 -9.59
N GLY A 86 -26.26 -0.15 -8.26
CA GLY A 86 -25.18 0.45 -7.47
C GLY A 86 -25.57 1.76 -6.81
N GLU A 87 -24.59 2.36 -6.13
CA GLU A 87 -24.81 3.49 -5.23
C GLU A 87 -25.29 4.75 -5.96
N HIS A 88 -24.76 5.02 -7.16
CA HIS A 88 -25.09 6.25 -7.90
C HIS A 88 -26.58 6.35 -8.21
N ILE A 89 -27.13 5.34 -8.91
CA ILE A 89 -28.54 5.37 -9.31
C ILE A 89 -29.49 5.27 -8.11
N SER A 90 -29.04 4.64 -7.02
CA SER A 90 -29.79 4.57 -5.78
C SER A 90 -29.88 5.93 -5.08
N ALA A 91 -28.81 6.73 -5.14
CA ALA A 91 -28.76 8.06 -4.53
C ALA A 91 -29.43 9.13 -5.41
N LEU A 92 -29.36 8.98 -6.74
CA LEU A 92 -29.90 9.93 -7.71
C LEU A 92 -30.73 9.22 -8.79
N PRO A 93 -31.92 8.64 -8.48
CA PRO A 93 -32.71 7.87 -9.45
C PRO A 93 -33.11 8.66 -10.70
N GLU A 94 -33.25 9.97 -10.57
CA GLU A 94 -33.48 10.88 -11.66
C GLU A 94 -32.30 10.96 -12.64
N SER A 95 -31.10 10.49 -12.31
CA SER A 95 -29.99 10.51 -13.27
C SER A 95 -30.09 9.40 -14.33
N LEU A 96 -31.08 8.48 -14.23
CA LEU A 96 -31.24 7.36 -15.17
C LEU A 96 -31.19 7.86 -16.63
N PRO A 97 -30.17 7.47 -17.42
CA PRO A 97 -30.04 7.95 -18.78
C PRO A 97 -31.02 7.22 -19.70
N GLU A 98 -31.45 7.85 -20.80
CA GLU A 98 -32.34 7.22 -21.79
C GLU A 98 -31.71 5.99 -22.48
N SER A 99 -30.38 5.87 -22.45
CA SER A 99 -29.68 4.69 -22.97
C SER A 99 -29.73 3.48 -22.05
N VAL A 100 -30.35 3.58 -20.86
CA VAL A 100 -30.52 2.50 -19.89
C VAL A 100 -32.01 2.27 -19.65
N ASP A 101 -32.46 1.02 -19.70
CA ASP A 101 -33.88 0.69 -19.67
C ASP A 101 -34.45 0.71 -18.24
N VAL A 102 -33.71 0.15 -17.28
CA VAL A 102 -34.15 0.01 -15.89
C VAL A 102 -32.98 0.25 -14.92
N GLY A 103 -33.22 1.02 -13.86
CA GLY A 103 -32.34 1.18 -12.70
C GLY A 103 -32.88 0.42 -11.48
N ILE A 104 -32.00 -0.25 -10.74
CA ILE A 104 -32.27 -0.90 -9.45
C ILE A 104 -31.78 0.01 -8.34
N LEU A 105 -32.67 0.31 -7.40
CA LEU A 105 -32.47 1.20 -6.26
C LEU A 105 -32.29 0.37 -4.99
N GLY A 106 -31.23 0.62 -4.23
CA GLY A 106 -30.95 -0.07 -2.98
C GLY A 106 -30.34 -1.46 -3.17
N GLU A 107 -30.75 -2.42 -2.35
CA GLU A 107 -30.27 -3.80 -2.41
C GLU A 107 -30.81 -4.50 -3.67
N GLY A 108 -29.90 -5.16 -4.40
CA GLY A 108 -30.19 -5.65 -5.74
C GLY A 108 -30.67 -7.09 -5.80
N GLU A 109 -30.44 -7.90 -4.76
CA GLU A 109 -30.66 -9.35 -4.78
C GLU A 109 -32.10 -9.74 -5.12
N GLU A 110 -33.06 -9.29 -4.33
CA GLU A 110 -34.48 -9.60 -4.54
C GLU A 110 -35.03 -8.87 -5.79
N THR A 111 -34.74 -7.57 -5.92
CA THR A 111 -35.24 -6.72 -7.01
C THR A 111 -34.78 -7.23 -8.37
N LEU A 112 -33.50 -7.58 -8.51
CA LEU A 112 -32.97 -8.13 -9.75
C LEU A 112 -33.62 -9.46 -10.07
N THR A 113 -33.86 -10.31 -9.08
CA THR A 113 -34.48 -11.62 -9.27
C THR A 113 -35.90 -11.50 -9.83
N GLU A 114 -36.74 -10.67 -9.20
CA GLU A 114 -38.10 -10.41 -9.70
C GLU A 114 -38.08 -9.79 -11.12
N LEU A 115 -37.14 -8.89 -11.38
CA LEU A 115 -36.97 -8.29 -12.71
C LEU A 115 -36.53 -9.33 -13.76
N MET A 116 -35.60 -10.21 -13.41
CA MET A 116 -35.13 -11.28 -14.29
C MET A 116 -36.22 -12.30 -14.59
N GLU A 117 -37.12 -12.60 -13.64
CA GLU A 117 -38.30 -13.43 -13.91
C GLU A 117 -39.18 -12.83 -15.02
N LEU A 118 -39.43 -11.52 -14.97
CA LEU A 118 -40.20 -10.83 -16.01
C LEU A 118 -39.48 -10.88 -17.36
N TYR A 119 -38.18 -10.66 -17.40
CA TYR A 119 -37.41 -10.75 -18.65
C TYR A 119 -37.44 -12.17 -19.23
N LEU A 120 -37.27 -13.20 -18.40
CA LEU A 120 -37.33 -14.61 -18.82
C LEU A 120 -38.70 -14.99 -19.39
N ARG A 121 -39.79 -14.46 -18.80
CA ARG A 121 -41.17 -14.66 -19.27
C ARG A 121 -41.56 -13.75 -20.44
N LYS A 122 -40.71 -12.77 -20.79
CA LYS A 122 -41.01 -11.69 -21.75
C LYS A 122 -42.23 -10.84 -21.34
N GLU A 123 -42.36 -10.60 -20.04
CA GLU A 123 -43.48 -9.88 -19.41
C GLU A 123 -43.04 -8.56 -18.73
N ALA A 124 -41.86 -8.03 -19.09
CA ALA A 124 -41.31 -6.76 -18.59
C ALA A 124 -42.04 -5.53 -19.17
N THR A 125 -43.36 -5.46 -19.02
CA THR A 125 -44.17 -4.30 -19.40
C THR A 125 -44.09 -3.21 -18.33
N PRO A 126 -44.35 -1.92 -18.67
CA PRO A 126 -44.36 -0.83 -17.69
C PRO A 126 -45.25 -1.10 -16.47
N ASP A 127 -46.43 -1.70 -16.67
CA ASP A 127 -47.36 -2.04 -15.58
C ASP A 127 -46.82 -3.13 -14.65
N ASN A 128 -46.01 -4.05 -15.16
CA ASN A 128 -45.38 -5.08 -14.35
C ASN A 128 -44.11 -4.54 -13.66
N LEU A 129 -43.31 -3.72 -14.34
CA LEU A 129 -42.15 -3.05 -13.75
C LEU A 129 -42.57 -2.14 -12.58
N ALA A 130 -43.69 -1.42 -12.71
CA ALA A 130 -44.21 -0.56 -11.64
C ALA A 130 -44.60 -1.32 -10.36
N LYS A 131 -44.79 -2.65 -10.43
CA LYS A 131 -45.14 -3.50 -9.28
C LYS A 131 -43.92 -4.04 -8.54
N ILE A 132 -42.73 -4.06 -9.15
CA ILE A 132 -41.50 -4.53 -8.51
C ILE A 132 -40.95 -3.38 -7.66
N PRO A 133 -40.88 -3.53 -6.33
CA PRO A 133 -40.29 -2.49 -5.49
C PRO A 133 -38.80 -2.30 -5.77
N GLY A 134 -38.34 -1.05 -5.77
CA GLY A 134 -36.93 -0.69 -5.92
C GLY A 134 -36.46 -0.48 -7.37
N LEU A 135 -37.36 -0.18 -8.30
CA LEU A 135 -37.04 0.16 -9.69
C LEU A 135 -37.25 1.64 -10.02
N VAL A 136 -36.41 2.16 -10.93
CA VAL A 136 -36.65 3.35 -11.75
C VAL A 136 -36.53 2.98 -13.23
N PHE A 137 -37.44 3.44 -14.09
CA PHE A 137 -37.42 3.08 -15.52
C PHE A 137 -38.08 4.16 -16.39
N TRP A 138 -37.88 4.09 -17.70
CA TRP A 138 -38.49 5.02 -18.64
C TRP A 138 -39.87 4.52 -19.13
N HIS A 139 -40.88 5.40 -19.05
CA HIS A 139 -42.20 5.17 -19.63
C HIS A 139 -42.79 6.46 -20.17
N ALA A 140 -43.25 6.44 -21.44
CA ALA A 140 -43.86 7.59 -22.12
C ALA A 140 -43.04 8.90 -22.00
N GLY A 141 -41.70 8.79 -22.16
CA GLY A 141 -40.78 9.93 -22.10
C GLY A 141 -40.54 10.48 -20.69
N LYS A 142 -40.92 9.75 -19.64
CA LYS A 142 -40.71 10.13 -18.23
C LYS A 142 -40.07 9.00 -17.45
N ARG A 143 -39.28 9.36 -16.44
CA ARG A 143 -38.77 8.41 -15.44
C ARG A 143 -39.90 8.09 -14.47
N VAL A 144 -40.17 6.81 -14.27
CA VAL A 144 -41.16 6.28 -13.32
C VAL A 144 -40.39 5.55 -12.24
N GLN A 145 -40.66 5.88 -10.98
CA GLN A 145 -40.16 5.15 -9.83
C GLN A 145 -41.27 4.27 -9.26
N SER A 146 -40.95 3.01 -9.02
CA SER A 146 -41.78 2.05 -8.31
C SER A 146 -41.70 2.29 -6.79
N PRO A 147 -42.53 1.62 -5.96
CA PRO A 147 -42.44 1.72 -4.50
C PRO A 147 -41.04 1.37 -3.99
N SER A 148 -40.61 1.99 -2.89
CA SER A 148 -39.32 1.67 -2.27
C SER A 148 -39.31 0.23 -1.72
N ARG A 149 -38.20 -0.48 -1.91
CA ARG A 149 -37.98 -1.81 -1.30
C ARG A 149 -37.40 -1.67 0.10
N ALA A 150 -37.89 -2.49 1.04
CA ALA A 150 -37.29 -2.60 2.36
C ALA A 150 -35.98 -3.39 2.28
N TRP A 151 -34.99 -3.04 3.10
CA TRP A 151 -33.76 -3.83 3.17
C TRP A 151 -34.02 -5.26 3.63
N ILE A 152 -33.21 -6.18 3.12
CA ILE A 152 -33.21 -7.59 3.47
C ILE A 152 -33.00 -7.73 4.98
N SER A 153 -33.94 -8.31 5.70
CA SER A 153 -33.92 -8.20 7.17
C SER A 153 -32.82 -9.07 7.81
N ASP A 154 -32.69 -10.31 7.36
CA ASP A 154 -31.66 -11.25 7.75
C ASP A 154 -30.64 -11.40 6.62
N LEU A 155 -29.38 -11.06 6.87
CA LEU A 155 -28.36 -11.19 5.84
C LEU A 155 -28.05 -12.65 5.55
N ASP A 156 -28.33 -13.58 6.46
CA ASP A 156 -28.08 -15.00 6.22
C ASP A 156 -29.05 -15.63 5.20
N ASP A 157 -30.13 -14.93 4.84
CA ASP A 157 -30.99 -15.29 3.69
C ASP A 157 -30.29 -15.07 2.34
N ILE A 158 -29.14 -14.38 2.34
CA ILE A 158 -28.34 -14.15 1.14
C ILE A 158 -27.30 -15.28 1.01
N PRO A 159 -27.27 -16.02 -0.12
CA PRO A 159 -26.30 -17.08 -0.32
C PRO A 159 -24.85 -16.58 -0.33
N PRO A 160 -23.88 -17.48 -0.06
CA PRO A 160 -22.47 -17.18 -0.29
C PRO A 160 -22.22 -16.68 -1.72
N PRO A 161 -21.37 -15.65 -1.87
CA PRO A 161 -21.13 -15.05 -3.17
C PRO A 161 -20.50 -16.09 -4.12
N ASP A 162 -20.85 -16.02 -5.40
CA ASP A 162 -20.22 -16.85 -6.42
C ASP A 162 -18.77 -16.43 -6.67
N ARG A 163 -17.88 -17.02 -5.87
CA ARG A 163 -16.44 -16.75 -5.94
C ARG A 163 -15.78 -17.32 -7.18
N PHE A 164 -16.36 -18.35 -7.81
CA PHE A 164 -15.80 -18.91 -9.04
C PHE A 164 -16.05 -17.98 -10.23
N LEU A 165 -17.22 -17.35 -10.32
CA LEU A 165 -17.43 -16.27 -11.29
C LEU A 165 -16.37 -15.17 -11.13
N LEU A 166 -16.15 -14.70 -9.90
CA LEU A 166 -15.16 -13.66 -9.63
C LEU A 166 -13.73 -14.12 -9.97
N HIS A 167 -13.35 -15.33 -9.55
CA HIS A 167 -12.02 -15.88 -9.79
C HIS A 167 -11.75 -16.14 -11.28
N ASN A 168 -12.75 -16.61 -12.03
CA ASN A 168 -12.63 -16.84 -13.47
C ASN A 168 -12.52 -15.52 -14.25
N THR A 169 -13.13 -14.44 -13.75
CA THR A 169 -12.98 -13.10 -14.34
C THR A 169 -11.59 -12.53 -14.06
N ASN A 170 -11.10 -12.61 -12.82
CA ASN A 170 -9.75 -12.21 -12.48
C ASN A 170 -9.21 -13.04 -11.28
N PRO A 171 -8.26 -13.96 -11.51
CA PRO A 171 -7.75 -14.83 -10.46
C PRO A 171 -6.86 -14.10 -9.45
N ASN A 172 -6.38 -12.90 -9.79
CA ASN A 172 -5.51 -12.08 -8.95
C ASN A 172 -6.29 -11.25 -7.92
N TRP A 173 -7.63 -11.23 -7.98
CA TRP A 173 -8.40 -10.52 -6.98
C TRP A 173 -8.21 -11.12 -5.59
N GLN A 174 -7.90 -10.23 -4.65
CA GLN A 174 -7.90 -10.55 -3.23
C GLN A 174 -9.31 -11.00 -2.83
N GLN A 175 -9.39 -12.09 -2.08
CA GLN A 175 -10.66 -12.55 -1.54
C GLN A 175 -11.14 -11.59 -0.45
N ALA A 176 -12.40 -11.17 -0.59
CA ALA A 176 -13.07 -10.34 0.38
C ALA A 176 -14.29 -11.05 0.97
N ILE A 177 -14.78 -10.57 2.11
CA ILE A 177 -16.06 -10.93 2.73
C ILE A 177 -16.78 -9.68 3.21
N PHE A 178 -18.11 -9.76 3.29
CA PHE A 178 -18.91 -8.86 4.12
C PHE A 178 -19.37 -9.66 5.34
N THR A 179 -19.15 -9.13 6.54
CA THR A 179 -19.73 -9.64 7.79
C THR A 179 -20.90 -8.78 8.27
N ALA A 180 -21.03 -7.58 7.69
CA ALA A 180 -22.09 -6.63 7.97
C ALA A 180 -22.40 -5.76 6.73
N ARG A 181 -23.60 -5.17 6.71
CA ARG A 181 -23.98 -4.07 5.80
C ARG A 181 -24.39 -2.85 6.60
N GLY A 182 -23.81 -1.70 6.29
CA GLY A 182 -24.19 -0.40 6.81
C GLY A 182 -23.43 0.07 8.04
N CYS A 183 -23.54 1.38 8.31
CA CYS A 183 -22.86 2.09 9.37
C CYS A 183 -23.87 3.00 10.11
N PRO A 184 -23.88 3.06 11.46
CA PRO A 184 -24.87 3.86 12.20
C PRO A 184 -24.49 5.34 12.31
N TYR A 185 -23.30 5.72 11.85
CA TYR A 185 -22.83 7.10 11.87
C TYR A 185 -23.49 7.91 10.76
N LYS A 186 -23.43 9.24 10.86
CA LYS A 186 -24.00 10.18 9.89
C LYS A 186 -22.95 11.22 9.51
N CYS A 187 -21.81 10.75 8.99
CA CYS A 187 -20.76 11.64 8.55
C CYS A 187 -21.26 12.46 7.35
N THR A 188 -21.00 13.76 7.34
CA THR A 188 -21.65 14.70 6.40
C THR A 188 -21.31 14.43 4.94
N PHE A 189 -20.13 13.86 4.68
CA PHE A 189 -19.58 13.51 3.37
C PHE A 189 -19.87 12.08 2.90
N CYS A 190 -20.41 11.21 3.76
CA CYS A 190 -20.39 9.77 3.50
C CYS A 190 -21.63 9.30 2.73
N ALA A 191 -21.42 8.83 1.49
CA ALA A 191 -22.49 8.25 0.66
C ALA A 191 -23.07 6.95 1.28
N SER A 192 -22.21 6.11 1.87
CA SER A 192 -22.63 4.86 2.51
C SER A 192 -23.68 5.08 3.61
N THR A 193 -23.57 6.14 4.44
CA THR A 193 -24.56 6.40 5.51
C THR A 193 -25.87 6.99 5.00
N ARG A 194 -25.93 7.39 3.72
CA ARG A 194 -27.17 7.76 3.03
C ARG A 194 -27.85 6.54 2.43
N PHE A 195 -27.06 5.57 1.98
CA PHE A 195 -27.54 4.28 1.51
C PHE A 195 -28.03 3.39 2.66
N TRP A 196 -27.32 3.37 3.79
CA TRP A 196 -27.62 2.55 4.97
C TRP A 196 -27.98 3.40 6.19
N GLN A 197 -29.13 3.15 6.83
CA GLN A 197 -29.50 3.83 8.10
C GLN A 197 -29.24 2.99 9.35
N LYS A 198 -28.99 1.68 9.21
CA LYS A 198 -28.66 0.77 10.31
C LYS A 198 -27.65 -0.28 9.86
N THR A 199 -26.88 -0.80 10.80
CA THR A 199 -25.99 -1.94 10.56
C THR A 199 -26.76 -3.25 10.75
N ARG A 200 -26.68 -4.13 9.76
CA ARG A 200 -27.14 -5.53 9.82
C ARG A 200 -25.93 -6.45 9.74
N TYR A 201 -26.01 -7.63 10.33
CA TYR A 201 -24.87 -8.56 10.42
C TYR A 201 -25.27 -9.93 9.89
N HIS A 202 -24.34 -10.59 9.19
CA HIS A 202 -24.40 -12.04 9.04
C HIS A 202 -24.16 -12.71 10.40
N SER A 203 -24.65 -13.94 10.60
CA SER A 203 -24.27 -14.71 11.78
C SER A 203 -22.77 -15.00 11.79
N VAL A 204 -22.21 -15.21 12.99
CA VAL A 204 -20.79 -15.58 13.12
C VAL A 204 -20.52 -16.91 12.40
N ASP A 205 -21.41 -17.90 12.53
CA ASP A 205 -21.23 -19.19 11.88
C ASP A 205 -21.23 -19.08 10.36
N ARG A 206 -22.13 -18.29 9.77
CA ARG A 206 -22.15 -18.07 8.34
C ARG A 206 -20.86 -17.43 7.83
N VAL A 207 -20.35 -16.43 8.54
CA VAL A 207 -19.07 -15.76 8.20
C VAL A 207 -17.90 -16.75 8.28
N ILE A 208 -17.87 -17.60 9.30
CA ILE A 208 -16.78 -18.55 9.46
C ILE A 208 -16.82 -19.64 8.39
N GLN A 209 -17.99 -20.16 8.04
CA GLN A 209 -18.15 -21.07 6.91
C GLN A 209 -17.61 -20.45 5.62
N GLU A 210 -17.80 -19.14 5.42
CA GLU A 210 -17.24 -18.44 4.27
C GLU A 210 -15.71 -18.38 4.30
N MET A 211 -15.11 -18.07 5.45
CA MET A 211 -13.66 -18.08 5.62
C MET A 211 -13.08 -19.47 5.35
N GLU A 212 -13.70 -20.53 5.88
CA GLU A 212 -13.28 -21.91 5.64
C GLU A 212 -13.43 -22.30 4.17
N TYR A 213 -14.51 -21.87 3.51
CA TYR A 213 -14.70 -22.05 2.08
C TYR A 213 -13.58 -21.38 1.28
N ILE A 214 -13.22 -20.13 1.61
CA ILE A 214 -12.12 -19.41 0.95
C ILE A 214 -10.81 -20.17 1.13
N LEU A 215 -10.48 -20.55 2.36
CA LEU A 215 -9.24 -21.27 2.66
C LEU A 215 -9.15 -22.63 1.95
N LYS A 216 -10.29 -23.30 1.75
CA LYS A 216 -10.34 -24.60 1.06
C LYS A 216 -10.15 -24.46 -0.45
N HIS A 217 -10.78 -23.48 -1.10
CA HIS A 217 -10.82 -23.38 -2.56
C HIS A 217 -9.83 -22.38 -3.14
N PHE A 218 -9.34 -21.43 -2.33
CA PHE A 218 -8.39 -20.39 -2.71
C PHE A 218 -7.23 -20.32 -1.69
N PRO A 219 -6.42 -21.39 -1.56
CA PRO A 219 -5.45 -21.54 -0.46
C PRO A 219 -4.26 -20.56 -0.51
N ASN A 220 -4.00 -19.92 -1.64
CA ASN A 220 -2.86 -19.01 -1.83
C ASN A 220 -3.14 -17.57 -1.39
N GLN A 221 -4.22 -17.33 -0.64
CA GLN A 221 -4.61 -15.98 -0.22
C GLN A 221 -3.84 -15.56 1.03
N PRO A 222 -2.96 -14.54 0.95
CA PRO A 222 -2.22 -14.08 2.12
C PRO A 222 -3.13 -13.35 3.12
N LEU A 223 -4.18 -12.70 2.62
CA LEU A 223 -5.07 -11.83 3.38
C LEU A 223 -6.52 -11.96 2.87
N ILE A 224 -7.48 -11.98 3.78
CA ILE A 224 -8.91 -11.78 3.47
C ILE A 224 -9.28 -10.33 3.82
N ALA A 225 -9.86 -9.61 2.87
CA ALA A 225 -10.41 -8.27 3.11
C ALA A 225 -11.81 -8.36 3.72
N ILE A 226 -12.03 -7.70 4.85
CA ILE A 226 -13.35 -7.52 5.46
C ILE A 226 -13.86 -6.16 5.01
N ASN A 227 -14.78 -6.17 4.05
CA ASN A 227 -15.26 -4.97 3.36
C ASN A 227 -16.39 -4.24 4.10
N ASP A 228 -16.66 -4.59 5.36
CA ASP A 228 -17.63 -3.88 6.18
C ASP A 228 -17.29 -2.39 6.27
N ASP A 229 -18.31 -1.52 6.25
CA ASP A 229 -18.13 -0.07 6.46
C ASP A 229 -17.42 0.21 7.80
N LEU A 230 -17.73 -0.59 8.83
CA LEU A 230 -17.13 -0.50 10.15
C LEU A 230 -17.18 -1.84 10.89
N PHE A 231 -16.10 -2.61 10.78
CA PHE A 231 -16.04 -3.97 11.32
C PHE A 231 -16.10 -4.07 12.86
N PRO A 232 -15.24 -3.37 13.63
CA PRO A 232 -15.17 -3.58 15.09
C PRO A 232 -16.26 -2.84 15.89
N LEU A 233 -17.33 -2.38 15.24
CA LEU A 233 -18.40 -1.60 15.86
C LEU A 233 -19.06 -2.33 17.04
N ASN A 234 -19.40 -3.61 16.87
CA ASN A 234 -20.03 -4.43 17.90
C ASN A 234 -18.98 -5.30 18.60
N LYS A 235 -18.41 -4.78 19.70
CA LYS A 235 -17.35 -5.47 20.46
C LYS A 235 -17.74 -6.87 20.95
N LYS A 236 -19.00 -7.08 21.37
CA LYS A 236 -19.49 -8.41 21.81
C LYS A 236 -19.47 -9.41 20.66
N ARG A 237 -19.94 -8.99 19.48
CA ARG A 237 -19.89 -9.80 18.26
C ARG A 237 -18.45 -10.06 17.83
N LEU A 238 -17.59 -9.04 17.85
CA LEU A 238 -16.16 -9.18 17.53
C LEU A 238 -15.49 -10.22 18.41
N LYS A 239 -15.74 -10.21 19.71
CA LYS A 239 -15.22 -11.24 20.64
C LYS A 239 -15.67 -12.64 20.24
N THR A 240 -16.96 -12.82 19.94
CA THR A 240 -17.53 -14.11 19.50
C THR A 240 -16.88 -14.58 18.19
N MET A 241 -16.68 -13.67 17.24
CA MET A 241 -16.01 -13.95 15.97
C MET A 241 -14.54 -14.37 16.17
N VAL A 242 -13.80 -13.64 17.01
CA VAL A 242 -12.38 -13.94 17.31
C VAL A 242 -12.24 -15.30 18.00
N GLU A 243 -13.14 -15.64 18.93
CA GLU A 243 -13.18 -16.95 19.58
C GLU A 243 -13.37 -18.07 18.54
N ALA A 244 -14.36 -17.92 17.64
CA ALA A 244 -14.64 -18.88 16.58
C ALA A 244 -13.47 -19.03 15.57
N ILE A 245 -12.85 -17.93 15.16
CA ILE A 245 -11.66 -17.92 14.28
C ILE A 245 -10.48 -18.66 14.94
N ARG A 246 -10.33 -18.50 16.26
CA ARG A 246 -9.25 -19.14 17.00
C ARG A 246 -9.47 -20.63 17.20
N GLU A 247 -10.68 -21.02 17.57
CA GLU A 247 -11.07 -22.42 17.74
C GLU A 247 -10.85 -23.23 16.46
N ARG A 248 -11.24 -22.68 15.30
CA ARG A 248 -11.07 -23.32 13.98
C ARG A 248 -9.66 -23.14 13.38
N GLY A 249 -8.75 -22.45 14.09
CA GLY A 249 -7.37 -22.26 13.67
C GLY A 249 -7.19 -21.35 12.43
N ILE A 250 -8.20 -20.57 12.06
CA ILE A 250 -8.20 -19.71 10.85
C ILE A 250 -7.14 -18.61 10.94
N HIS A 251 -6.98 -17.99 12.11
CA HIS A 251 -5.95 -16.97 12.40
C HIS A 251 -4.51 -17.43 12.07
N ARG A 252 -4.24 -18.74 12.03
CA ARG A 252 -2.90 -19.28 11.71
C ARG A 252 -2.70 -19.49 10.20
N LYS A 253 -3.78 -19.42 9.42
CA LYS A 253 -3.79 -19.73 7.98
C LYS A 253 -3.84 -18.48 7.13
N VAL A 254 -4.45 -17.40 7.62
CA VAL A 254 -4.67 -16.17 6.85
C VAL A 254 -4.71 -14.95 7.76
N GLY A 255 -4.31 -13.79 7.23
CA GLY A 255 -4.47 -12.50 7.91
C GLY A 255 -5.71 -11.74 7.43
N PHE A 256 -6.08 -10.68 8.14
CA PHE A 256 -7.26 -9.88 7.80
C PHE A 256 -6.91 -8.40 7.58
N VAL A 257 -7.55 -7.81 6.58
CA VAL A 257 -7.57 -6.35 6.35
C VAL A 257 -8.98 -5.87 6.63
N LEU A 258 -9.14 -4.76 7.35
CA LEU A 258 -10.46 -4.27 7.77
C LEU A 258 -10.47 -2.76 7.98
N ASN A 259 -11.66 -2.17 8.04
CA ASN A 259 -11.84 -0.76 8.35
C ASN A 259 -12.36 -0.55 9.79
N ALA A 260 -11.85 0.50 10.43
CA ALA A 260 -12.20 0.92 11.77
C ALA A 260 -12.38 2.45 11.85
N ARG A 261 -13.09 2.91 12.89
CA ARG A 261 -13.23 4.32 13.23
C ARG A 261 -12.40 4.63 14.46
N ALA A 262 -11.51 5.61 14.36
CA ALA A 262 -10.55 5.94 15.41
C ALA A 262 -11.20 6.26 16.77
N SER A 263 -12.33 6.98 16.78
CA SER A 263 -13.01 7.39 18.01
C SER A 263 -13.64 6.26 18.84
N VAL A 264 -13.87 5.09 18.24
CA VAL A 264 -14.32 3.89 18.98
C VAL A 264 -13.25 2.82 19.11
N PHE A 265 -12.05 3.07 18.59
CA PHE A 265 -10.95 2.12 18.64
C PHE A 265 -10.26 2.18 20.01
N ASP A 266 -10.40 1.10 20.77
CA ASP A 266 -9.81 0.97 22.10
C ASP A 266 -8.84 -0.22 22.16
N GLU A 267 -8.20 -0.36 23.32
CA GLU A 267 -7.22 -1.41 23.56
C GLU A 267 -7.82 -2.83 23.47
N GLU A 268 -9.08 -3.00 23.86
CA GLU A 268 -9.74 -4.30 23.75
C GLU A 268 -9.93 -4.68 22.29
N ILE A 269 -10.39 -3.74 21.44
CA ILE A 269 -10.50 -3.96 19.99
C ILE A 269 -9.13 -4.29 19.40
N ALA A 270 -8.09 -3.50 19.68
CA ALA A 270 -6.75 -3.74 19.14
C ALA A 270 -6.23 -5.15 19.49
N ARG A 271 -6.40 -5.57 20.76
CA ARG A 271 -6.05 -6.93 21.22
C ARG A 271 -6.87 -8.02 20.54
N LEU A 272 -8.17 -7.80 20.34
CA LEU A 272 -9.06 -8.74 19.65
C LEU A 272 -8.66 -8.89 18.17
N LEU A 273 -8.36 -7.78 17.50
CA LEU A 273 -7.88 -7.80 16.11
C LEU A 273 -6.55 -8.54 15.97
N GLN A 274 -5.58 -8.28 16.86
CA GLN A 274 -4.33 -9.05 16.89
C GLN A 274 -4.61 -10.56 17.06
N ALA A 275 -5.52 -10.92 17.97
CA ALA A 275 -5.82 -12.32 18.27
C ALA A 275 -6.48 -13.09 17.11
N MET A 276 -7.17 -12.39 16.19
CA MET A 276 -7.69 -12.99 14.95
C MET A 276 -6.73 -12.89 13.76
N ASN A 277 -5.50 -12.40 13.96
CA ASN A 277 -4.54 -12.12 12.90
C ASN A 277 -4.96 -10.96 11.97
N GLY A 278 -5.52 -9.90 12.54
CA GLY A 278 -5.65 -8.61 11.86
C GLY A 278 -4.26 -8.07 11.51
N GLN A 279 -4.05 -7.78 10.23
CA GLN A 279 -2.75 -7.35 9.70
C GLN A 279 -2.77 -5.85 9.37
N VAL A 280 -3.87 -5.38 8.76
CA VAL A 280 -4.01 -3.99 8.32
C VAL A 280 -5.35 -3.43 8.77
N VAL A 281 -5.32 -2.25 9.38
CA VAL A 281 -6.51 -1.50 9.77
C VAL A 281 -6.55 -0.19 8.99
N GLY A 282 -7.58 -0.04 8.16
CA GLY A 282 -7.93 1.22 7.53
C GLY A 282 -8.69 2.10 8.50
N PHE A 283 -8.19 3.31 8.76
CA PHE A 283 -8.89 4.32 9.51
C PHE A 283 -9.32 5.46 8.59
N GLY A 284 -10.61 5.79 8.62
CA GLY A 284 -11.06 7.11 8.19
C GLY A 284 -10.65 8.14 9.24
N PHE A 285 -9.43 8.67 9.14
CA PHE A 285 -8.98 9.77 9.99
C PHE A 285 -9.55 11.10 9.51
N GLU A 286 -9.68 11.29 8.20
CA GLU A 286 -10.12 12.49 7.47
C GLU A 286 -9.26 13.73 7.69
N SER A 287 -9.04 14.13 8.94
CA SER A 287 -8.32 15.35 9.28
C SER A 287 -7.60 15.20 10.62
N ALA A 288 -6.61 16.05 10.87
CA ALA A 288 -6.05 16.25 12.21
C ALA A 288 -6.41 17.62 12.81
N SER A 289 -7.38 18.33 12.22
CA SER A 289 -8.01 19.50 12.82
C SER A 289 -9.30 19.11 13.54
N ASP A 290 -9.34 19.31 14.86
CA ASP A 290 -10.55 19.08 15.66
C ASP A 290 -11.76 19.90 15.16
N LYS A 291 -11.51 21.09 14.59
CA LYS A 291 -12.55 21.92 13.97
C LYS A 291 -13.19 21.18 12.79
N VAL A 292 -12.36 20.71 11.85
CA VAL A 292 -12.81 19.99 10.65
C VAL A 292 -13.48 18.68 11.04
N LEU A 293 -12.85 17.89 11.91
CA LEU A 293 -13.42 16.64 12.42
C LEU A 293 -14.79 16.85 13.08
N THR A 294 -14.94 17.91 13.86
CA THR A 294 -16.23 18.23 14.48
C THR A 294 -17.30 18.52 13.43
N ALA A 295 -16.96 19.29 12.41
CA ALA A 295 -17.88 19.64 11.32
C ALA A 295 -18.32 18.41 10.51
N ILE A 296 -17.42 17.45 10.22
CA ILE A 296 -17.72 16.35 9.31
C ILE A 296 -18.14 15.05 9.99
N LYS A 297 -17.76 14.86 11.26
CA LYS A 297 -17.90 13.59 12.01
C LYS A 297 -18.60 13.74 13.34
N GLY A 298 -18.96 14.96 13.76
CA GLY A 298 -19.47 15.24 15.10
C GLY A 298 -18.36 15.13 16.14
N LYS A 299 -18.65 14.64 17.36
CA LYS A 299 -17.68 14.60 18.47
C LYS A 299 -16.53 13.60 18.21
N THR A 300 -15.54 14.00 17.41
CA THR A 300 -14.31 13.24 17.10
C THR A 300 -13.12 14.21 17.07
N SER A 301 -11.93 13.75 17.45
CA SER A 301 -10.74 14.59 17.61
C SER A 301 -9.47 13.92 17.09
N ALA A 302 -8.45 14.73 16.76
CA ALA A 302 -7.14 14.27 16.33
C ALA A 302 -6.42 13.45 17.42
N LYS A 303 -6.77 13.68 18.70
CA LYS A 303 -6.28 12.87 19.82
C LYS A 303 -6.72 11.42 19.72
N GLU A 304 -7.93 11.15 19.24
CA GLU A 304 -8.41 9.78 19.03
C GLU A 304 -7.69 9.12 17.85
N ASN A 305 -7.40 9.89 16.79
CA ASN A 305 -6.57 9.42 15.68
C ASN A 305 -5.18 9.00 16.18
N LEU A 306 -4.53 9.83 17.00
CA LEU A 306 -3.23 9.50 17.59
C LEU A 306 -3.29 8.26 18.49
N LYS A 307 -4.31 8.16 19.35
CA LYS A 307 -4.52 7.01 20.23
C LYS A 307 -4.69 5.71 19.42
N ALA A 308 -5.45 5.75 18.32
CA ALA A 308 -5.61 4.60 17.45
C ALA A 308 -4.28 4.15 16.83
N LEU A 309 -3.44 5.09 16.38
CA LEU A 309 -2.09 4.80 15.89
C LEU A 309 -1.19 4.16 16.95
N GLU A 310 -1.19 4.70 18.18
CA GLU A 310 -0.40 4.16 19.29
C GLU A 310 -0.83 2.74 19.68
N LEU A 311 -2.14 2.47 19.65
CA LEU A 311 -2.68 1.13 19.87
C LEU A 311 -2.28 0.18 18.74
N CYS A 312 -2.37 0.61 17.48
CA CYS A 312 -1.94 -0.20 16.35
C CYS A 312 -0.44 -0.53 16.40
N GLU A 313 0.42 0.44 16.73
CA GLU A 313 1.85 0.23 16.94
C GLU A 313 2.10 -0.80 18.07
N LYS A 314 1.43 -0.62 19.22
CA LYS A 314 1.55 -1.52 20.38
C LYS A 314 1.17 -2.96 20.06
N TYR A 315 0.14 -3.16 19.23
CA TYR A 315 -0.40 -4.48 18.91
C TYR A 315 0.10 -5.05 17.56
N GLY A 316 0.99 -4.35 16.87
CA GLY A 316 1.59 -4.81 15.61
C GLY A 316 0.62 -4.80 14.41
N LEU A 317 -0.33 -3.85 14.40
CA LEU A 317 -1.30 -3.67 13.32
C LEU A 317 -0.80 -2.57 12.37
N ALA A 318 -0.68 -2.87 11.08
CA ALA A 318 -0.36 -1.85 10.09
C ALA A 318 -1.55 -0.91 9.86
N VAL A 319 -1.28 0.36 9.59
CA VAL A 319 -2.32 1.39 9.45
C VAL A 319 -2.38 1.94 8.03
N VAL A 320 -3.54 1.84 7.41
CA VAL A 320 -3.91 2.70 6.28
C VAL A 320 -4.64 3.91 6.86
N GLY A 321 -4.08 5.10 6.69
CA GLY A 321 -4.68 6.35 7.18
C GLY A 321 -5.35 7.08 6.02
N ASN A 322 -6.67 7.05 5.97
CA ASN A 322 -7.44 7.79 4.98
C ASN A 322 -7.74 9.20 5.50
N PHE A 323 -7.34 10.21 4.74
CA PHE A 323 -7.54 11.62 5.00
C PHE A 323 -8.25 12.27 3.81
N MET A 324 -8.85 13.43 4.06
CA MET A 324 -9.49 14.27 3.06
C MET A 324 -9.00 15.71 3.21
N SER A 325 -8.94 16.44 2.11
CA SER A 325 -8.53 17.85 2.09
C SER A 325 -9.34 18.62 1.07
N GLY A 326 -9.48 19.94 1.25
CA GLY A 326 -10.28 20.81 0.38
C GLY A 326 -11.75 20.86 0.77
N GLY A 327 -12.07 20.59 2.04
CA GLY A 327 -13.45 20.67 2.54
C GLY A 327 -13.98 22.11 2.62
N PRO A 328 -15.32 22.31 2.69
CA PRO A 328 -15.94 23.64 2.60
C PRO A 328 -15.57 24.58 3.75
N ASP A 329 -15.24 24.03 4.91
CA ASP A 329 -14.96 24.80 6.14
C ASP A 329 -13.47 24.73 6.54
N GLU A 330 -12.63 24.15 5.67
CA GLU A 330 -11.21 23.89 5.93
C GLU A 330 -10.34 25.05 5.45
N ASN A 331 -9.43 25.54 6.31
CA ASN A 331 -8.46 26.56 5.93
C ASN A 331 -7.03 25.98 5.88
N VAL A 332 -6.05 26.79 5.44
CA VAL A 332 -4.64 26.38 5.32
C VAL A 332 -4.06 25.88 6.65
N GLU A 333 -4.46 26.45 7.80
CA GLU A 333 -3.99 25.99 9.11
C GLU A 333 -4.51 24.58 9.43
N ASP A 334 -5.74 24.26 9.05
CA ASP A 334 -6.32 22.92 9.22
C ASP A 334 -5.62 21.89 8.33
N MET A 335 -5.40 22.22 7.06
CA MET A 335 -4.64 21.38 6.12
C MET A 335 -3.22 21.14 6.65
N ALA A 336 -2.57 22.18 7.19
CA ALA A 336 -1.26 22.08 7.80
C ALA A 336 -1.26 21.18 9.05
N LYS A 337 -2.31 21.21 9.89
CA LYS A 337 -2.44 20.27 11.03
C LYS A 337 -2.48 18.83 10.53
N THR A 338 -3.26 18.54 9.50
CA THR A 338 -3.34 17.21 8.87
C THR A 338 -1.99 16.79 8.29
N TRP A 339 -1.33 17.66 7.54
CA TRP A 339 0.02 17.41 7.02
C TRP A 339 1.03 17.10 8.13
N TRP A 340 1.12 17.93 9.16
CA TRP A 340 2.05 17.72 10.26
C TRP A 340 1.73 16.47 11.08
N PHE A 341 0.45 16.11 11.22
CA PHE A 341 0.05 14.85 11.84
C PHE A 341 0.57 13.65 11.03
N ILE A 342 0.38 13.67 9.71
CA ILE A 342 0.89 12.63 8.82
C ILE A 342 2.42 12.56 8.90
N GLN A 343 3.12 13.70 8.80
CA GLN A 343 4.59 13.75 8.87
C GLN A 343 5.13 13.22 10.21
N LYS A 344 4.55 13.65 11.34
CA LYS A 344 4.96 13.22 12.68
C LYS A 344 4.71 11.74 12.94
N ASN A 345 3.68 11.17 12.30
CA ASN A 345 3.31 9.77 12.46
C ASN A 345 3.59 8.94 11.21
N ARG A 346 4.48 9.40 10.32
CA ARG A 346 4.84 8.67 9.10
C ARG A 346 5.38 7.28 9.41
N ASP A 347 5.90 7.09 10.62
CA ASP A 347 6.40 5.80 11.08
C ASP A 347 5.35 4.83 11.64
N ARG A 348 4.14 5.33 11.86
CA ARG A 348 3.00 4.56 12.36
C ARG A 348 1.94 4.35 11.29
N ILE A 349 1.96 5.15 10.22
CA ILE A 349 1.02 5.09 9.10
C ILE A 349 1.70 4.38 7.94
N TRP A 350 1.32 3.13 7.69
CA TRP A 350 1.88 2.31 6.60
C TRP A 350 1.52 2.89 5.22
N HIS A 351 0.29 3.38 5.06
CA HIS A 351 -0.14 4.05 3.85
C HIS A 351 -1.06 5.23 4.18
N PRO A 352 -0.59 6.48 4.09
CA PRO A 352 -1.46 7.63 4.14
C PRO A 352 -2.10 7.80 2.76
N SER A 353 -3.41 7.96 2.69
CA SER A 353 -4.13 8.36 1.49
C SER A 353 -4.80 9.70 1.76
N VAL A 354 -4.65 10.67 0.86
CA VAL A 354 -5.30 11.98 0.98
C VAL A 354 -6.11 12.23 -0.28
N GLY A 355 -7.43 12.14 -0.15
CA GLY A 355 -8.38 12.46 -1.21
C GLY A 355 -8.86 13.91 -1.15
N LEU A 356 -9.46 14.37 -2.25
CA LEU A 356 -10.27 15.57 -2.26
C LEU A 356 -11.55 15.32 -1.45
N ALA A 357 -12.04 16.35 -0.77
CA ALA A 357 -13.34 16.38 -0.13
C ALA A 357 -14.47 16.42 -1.19
N THR A 358 -14.71 15.30 -1.86
CA THR A 358 -15.62 15.22 -3.01
C THR A 358 -17.10 15.16 -2.57
N PRO A 359 -17.99 15.97 -3.18
CA PRO A 359 -19.43 15.96 -2.86
C PRO A 359 -20.16 14.85 -3.61
N PHE A 360 -20.46 13.72 -2.96
CA PHE A 360 -21.23 12.63 -3.58
C PHE A 360 -22.74 12.81 -3.41
N PRO A 361 -23.58 12.40 -4.39
CA PRO A 361 -25.03 12.53 -4.35
C PRO A 361 -25.69 12.10 -3.03
N GLY A 362 -26.66 12.90 -2.57
CA GLY A 362 -27.43 12.65 -1.35
C GLY A 362 -26.69 12.95 -0.05
N THR A 363 -25.43 13.42 -0.11
CA THR A 363 -24.66 13.83 1.09
C THR A 363 -24.88 15.32 1.42
N GLU A 364 -24.51 15.75 2.63
CA GLU A 364 -24.56 17.19 2.96
C GLU A 364 -23.50 17.96 2.16
N PHE A 365 -22.44 17.30 1.71
CA PHE A 365 -21.47 17.90 0.80
C PHE A 365 -22.07 18.16 -0.58
N TRP A 366 -22.95 17.27 -1.06
CA TRP A 366 -23.73 17.50 -2.28
C TRP A 366 -24.64 18.72 -2.16
N GLU A 367 -25.42 18.80 -1.08
CA GLU A 367 -26.30 19.95 -0.81
C GLU A 367 -25.50 21.27 -0.81
N LYS A 368 -24.35 21.31 -0.14
CA LYS A 368 -23.45 22.48 -0.16
C LYS A 368 -22.95 22.80 -1.57
N ALA A 369 -22.57 21.81 -2.36
CA ALA A 369 -22.08 22.02 -3.72
C ALA A 369 -23.20 22.55 -4.66
N GLU A 370 -24.45 22.13 -4.45
CA GLU A 370 -25.63 22.70 -5.13
C GLU A 370 -25.88 24.16 -4.72
N GLU A 371 -25.82 24.46 -3.42
CA GLU A 371 -25.95 25.84 -2.90
C GLU A 371 -24.89 26.78 -3.48
N MET A 372 -23.66 26.27 -3.63
CA MET A 372 -22.53 26.96 -4.26
C MET A 372 -22.62 27.02 -5.78
N LYS A 373 -23.61 26.36 -6.41
CA LYS A 373 -23.79 26.24 -7.87
C LYS A 373 -22.60 25.60 -8.58
N LEU A 374 -21.88 24.72 -7.90
CA LEU A 374 -20.81 23.91 -8.50
C LEU A 374 -21.39 22.70 -9.26
N ILE A 375 -22.58 22.27 -8.85
CA ILE A 375 -23.38 21.20 -9.44
C ILE A 375 -24.85 21.66 -9.56
N GLY A 376 -25.63 20.98 -10.39
CA GLY A 376 -27.03 21.33 -10.63
C GLY A 376 -27.75 20.33 -11.54
N PRO A 377 -28.98 20.63 -11.98
CA PRO A 377 -29.83 19.69 -12.72
C PRO A 377 -29.25 19.18 -14.04
N ASP A 378 -28.44 20.00 -14.71
CA ASP A 378 -27.82 19.66 -15.99
C ASP A 378 -26.37 19.15 -15.83
N PHE A 379 -25.98 18.73 -14.63
CA PHE A 379 -24.63 18.24 -14.36
C PHE A 379 -24.35 16.93 -15.10
N ASP A 380 -23.32 16.93 -15.96
CA ASP A 380 -22.93 15.79 -16.79
C ASP A 380 -21.45 15.40 -16.65
N ARG A 381 -20.67 16.16 -15.86
CA ARG A 381 -19.24 15.93 -15.61
C ARG A 381 -19.00 14.98 -14.43
N TRP A 382 -19.57 13.78 -14.46
CA TRP A 382 -19.50 12.83 -13.35
C TRP A 382 -18.07 12.42 -12.97
N ASN A 383 -17.15 12.43 -13.95
CA ASN A 383 -15.73 12.20 -13.71
C ASN A 383 -15.02 13.29 -12.87
N ALA A 384 -15.65 14.46 -12.69
CA ALA A 384 -15.15 15.53 -11.82
C ALA A 384 -15.36 15.23 -10.33
N LEU A 385 -16.12 14.17 -10.03
CA LEU A 385 -16.36 13.63 -8.69
C LEU A 385 -15.42 12.45 -8.38
N ASP A 386 -14.23 12.46 -8.96
CA ASP A 386 -13.14 11.58 -8.53
C ASP A 386 -12.66 12.00 -7.12
N LEU A 387 -11.98 11.10 -6.42
CA LEU A 387 -11.35 11.35 -5.13
C LEU A 387 -9.98 12.04 -5.28
N GLY A 388 -9.45 12.15 -6.49
CA GLY A 388 -8.28 12.96 -6.82
C GLY A 388 -8.63 14.43 -7.07
N PHE A 389 -7.66 15.34 -6.84
CA PHE A 389 -7.81 16.75 -7.23
C PHE A 389 -7.04 17.07 -8.53
N ARG A 390 -7.72 17.68 -9.50
CA ARG A 390 -7.17 18.26 -10.72
C ARG A 390 -7.74 19.66 -10.90
N SER A 391 -6.85 20.66 -10.90
CA SER A 391 -7.18 22.08 -11.01
C SER A 391 -8.04 22.35 -12.25
N GLY A 392 -9.17 23.04 -12.07
CA GLY A 392 -10.15 23.32 -13.14
C GLY A 392 -10.98 22.14 -13.64
N GLU A 393 -10.69 20.90 -13.22
CA GLU A 393 -11.47 19.72 -13.61
C GLU A 393 -12.37 19.22 -12.48
N SER A 394 -11.86 19.20 -11.24
CA SER A 394 -12.56 18.63 -10.07
C SER A 394 -13.63 19.57 -9.50
N ILE A 395 -14.60 18.99 -8.79
CA ILE A 395 -15.56 19.78 -8.01
C ILE A 395 -14.94 20.21 -6.68
N TYR A 396 -14.36 21.41 -6.67
CA TYR A 396 -13.70 21.97 -5.50
C TYR A 396 -14.65 22.87 -4.69
N MET A 397 -15.02 22.41 -3.49
CA MET A 397 -16.09 23.00 -2.68
C MET A 397 -15.61 23.92 -1.55
N ASN A 398 -14.36 24.37 -1.57
CA ASN A 398 -13.79 25.23 -0.54
C ASN A 398 -13.77 26.71 -0.97
N PRO A 399 -14.60 27.58 -0.36
CA PRO A 399 -14.63 29.02 -0.64
C PRO A 399 -13.56 29.82 0.12
N VAL A 400 -12.86 29.21 1.09
CA VAL A 400 -11.89 29.88 1.98
C VAL A 400 -10.48 29.87 1.38
N VAL A 401 -10.09 28.76 0.78
CA VAL A 401 -8.78 28.58 0.13
C VAL A 401 -9.02 28.43 -1.36
N SER A 402 -8.47 29.31 -2.18
CA SER A 402 -8.66 29.23 -3.64
C SER A 402 -8.02 27.96 -4.21
N GLU A 403 -8.50 27.49 -5.38
CA GLU A 403 -7.89 26.34 -6.07
C GLU A 403 -6.39 26.54 -6.31
N ALA A 404 -5.98 27.77 -6.67
CA ALA A 404 -4.58 28.11 -6.91
C ALA A 404 -3.70 28.03 -5.65
N GLU A 405 -4.27 28.28 -4.47
CA GLU A 405 -3.58 28.09 -3.18
C GLU A 405 -3.60 26.63 -2.72
N PHE A 406 -4.66 25.89 -3.05
CA PHE A 406 -4.83 24.49 -2.67
C PHE A 406 -3.98 23.53 -3.49
N GLU A 407 -3.87 23.76 -4.80
CA GLU A 407 -3.13 22.91 -5.73
C GLU A 407 -1.71 22.56 -5.27
N PRO A 408 -0.84 23.52 -4.88
CA PRO A 408 0.50 23.18 -4.39
C PRO A 408 0.47 22.39 -3.06
N ILE A 409 -0.52 22.63 -2.19
CA ILE A 409 -0.68 21.87 -0.93
C ILE A 409 -1.09 20.42 -1.23
N TYR A 410 -2.02 20.22 -2.16
CA TYR A 410 -2.48 18.90 -2.57
C TYR A 410 -1.37 18.11 -3.28
N GLU A 411 -0.55 18.78 -4.08
CA GLU A 411 0.59 18.16 -4.75
C GLU A 411 1.63 17.64 -3.75
N GLU A 412 1.90 18.34 -2.65
CA GLU A 412 2.75 17.84 -1.56
C GLU A 412 2.19 16.55 -0.95
N PHE A 413 0.87 16.48 -0.72
CA PHE A 413 0.22 15.24 -0.29
C PHE A 413 0.39 14.13 -1.32
N ARG A 414 0.19 14.40 -2.61
CA ARG A 414 0.31 13.42 -3.70
C ARG A 414 1.74 12.88 -3.82
N GLN A 415 2.75 13.76 -3.81
CA GLN A 415 4.16 13.37 -3.88
C GLN A 415 4.58 12.56 -2.64
N PHE A 416 4.04 12.89 -1.47
CA PHE A 416 4.23 12.08 -0.27
C PHE A 416 3.57 10.70 -0.38
N GLN A 417 2.38 10.59 -0.95
CA GLN A 417 1.72 9.29 -1.18
C GLN A 417 2.48 8.41 -2.19
N ALA A 418 3.09 9.03 -3.21
CA ALA A 418 3.81 8.33 -4.28
C ALA A 418 5.23 7.87 -3.91
N ARG A 419 5.71 8.22 -2.70
CA ARG A 419 7.10 8.00 -2.27
C ARG A 419 7.36 6.51 -1.95
N PRO A 420 8.23 5.79 -2.71
CA PRO A 420 8.48 4.36 -2.54
C PRO A 420 9.10 4.00 -1.17
N ASP A 421 9.83 4.95 -0.59
CA ASP A 421 10.48 4.91 0.72
C ASP A 421 9.48 4.81 1.88
N ILE A 422 8.29 5.40 1.78
CA ILE A 422 7.30 5.28 2.87
C ILE A 422 6.74 3.85 2.94
N SER A 423 6.68 3.15 1.80
CA SER A 423 6.28 1.75 1.71
C SER A 423 7.40 0.75 2.05
N ARG A 424 8.69 1.14 1.97
CA ARG A 424 9.85 0.24 2.11
C ARG A 424 10.86 0.58 3.23
N GLU A 425 11.02 1.84 3.63
CA GLU A 425 11.96 2.24 4.69
C GLU A 425 11.47 1.95 6.10
N HIS A 426 10.19 1.62 6.27
CA HIS A 426 9.55 1.59 7.59
C HIS A 426 10.02 0.50 8.56
N PHE A 427 10.89 -0.41 8.15
CA PHE A 427 11.45 -1.38 9.10
C PHE A 427 12.97 -1.57 9.01
N GLY A 428 13.70 -0.75 8.24
CA GLY A 428 15.09 -1.05 7.90
C GLY A 428 16.19 -0.26 8.63
N GLN A 429 16.21 1.07 8.60
CA GLN A 429 17.53 1.73 8.53
C GLN A 429 17.86 2.90 9.47
N ILE A 430 16.93 3.51 10.23
CA ILE A 430 17.26 4.79 10.89
C ILE A 430 17.77 4.68 12.34
N ARG A 431 17.37 3.66 13.13
CA ARG A 431 17.82 3.56 14.55
C ARG A 431 19.19 2.90 14.75
N VAL A 432 19.64 2.05 13.84
CA VAL A 432 20.91 1.31 13.98
C VAL A 432 22.09 2.16 13.52
N LYS A 433 21.95 2.89 12.41
CA LYS A 433 23.05 3.55 11.70
C LYS A 433 23.69 4.72 12.49
N GLN A 434 22.90 5.53 13.19
CA GLN A 434 23.41 6.67 13.97
C GLN A 434 24.05 6.24 15.31
N LYS A 435 23.48 5.25 15.98
CA LYS A 435 24.05 4.68 17.22
C LYS A 435 25.34 3.88 16.94
N TYR A 436 25.41 3.25 15.76
CA TYR A 436 26.56 2.51 15.22
C TYR A 436 27.79 3.38 14.99
N LEU A 437 27.64 4.49 14.24
CA LEU A 437 28.78 5.38 13.97
C LEU A 437 29.33 5.97 15.27
N ALA A 438 28.45 6.39 16.19
CA ALA A 438 28.86 6.93 17.49
C ALA A 438 29.67 5.93 18.35
N GLN A 439 29.34 4.63 18.32
CA GLN A 439 30.05 3.60 19.09
C GLN A 439 31.39 3.19 18.47
N VAL A 440 31.46 3.08 17.14
CA VAL A 440 32.70 2.73 16.44
C VAL A 440 33.72 3.88 16.52
N PHE A 441 33.27 5.11 16.27
CA PHE A 441 34.15 6.28 16.40
C PHE A 441 34.53 6.57 17.86
N GLY A 442 33.66 6.28 18.83
CA GLY A 442 34.01 6.37 20.25
C GLY A 442 35.19 5.48 20.63
N LYS A 443 35.19 4.21 20.20
CA LYS A 443 36.30 3.27 20.47
C LYS A 443 37.60 3.63 19.74
N ILE A 444 37.51 4.11 18.50
CA ILE A 444 38.69 4.59 17.76
C ILE A 444 39.27 5.84 18.47
N ALA A 445 38.43 6.78 18.89
CA ALA A 445 38.89 7.97 19.62
C ALA A 445 39.57 7.63 20.97
N GLU A 446 39.09 6.60 21.68
CA GLU A 446 39.68 6.13 22.94
C GLU A 446 41.08 5.53 22.74
N ASN A 447 41.27 4.69 21.72
CA ASN A 447 42.54 3.99 21.47
C ASN A 447 43.63 4.85 20.80
N TYR A 448 43.24 5.94 20.13
CA TYR A 448 44.13 6.78 19.33
C TYR A 448 44.15 8.25 19.78
N SER A 449 43.80 8.51 21.05
CA SER A 449 43.66 9.86 21.63
C SER A 449 44.92 10.75 21.57
N GLN A 450 46.09 10.20 21.24
CA GLN A 450 47.36 10.95 21.10
C GLN A 450 47.85 11.10 19.65
N VAL A 451 47.03 10.76 18.65
CA VAL A 451 47.40 10.88 17.22
C VAL A 451 47.33 12.35 16.77
N SER A 452 48.40 12.83 16.13
CA SER A 452 48.55 14.24 15.73
C SER A 452 47.96 14.55 14.34
N GLN A 453 47.81 13.54 13.46
CA GLN A 453 47.25 13.71 12.11
C GLN A 453 46.39 12.52 11.66
N ILE A 454 45.15 12.80 11.24
CA ILE A 454 44.15 11.81 10.78
C ILE A 454 43.55 12.22 9.43
N LEU A 455 43.33 11.27 8.52
CA LEU A 455 42.60 11.45 7.26
C LEU A 455 41.36 10.54 7.21
N GLU A 456 40.15 11.10 7.15
CA GLU A 456 38.90 10.33 7.00
C GLU A 456 38.33 10.45 5.58
N LEU A 457 37.87 9.33 4.99
CA LEU A 457 37.34 9.26 3.64
C LEU A 457 35.98 8.52 3.61
N GLY A 458 34.91 9.24 3.24
CA GLY A 458 33.54 8.74 3.16
C GLY A 458 32.64 9.56 2.20
N PRO A 459 31.36 9.21 2.01
CA PRO A 459 30.49 9.80 0.98
C PRO A 459 30.11 11.29 1.18
N ASP A 460 30.40 11.89 2.32
CA ASP A 460 30.08 13.30 2.62
C ASP A 460 31.22 13.92 3.48
N SER A 461 32.43 13.88 2.95
CA SER A 461 33.67 14.23 3.67
C SER A 461 33.89 15.74 3.81
N SER A 462 32.88 16.48 4.28
CA SER A 462 32.96 17.92 4.52
C SER A 462 33.01 18.37 5.99
N HIS A 463 32.74 17.54 7.01
CA HIS A 463 32.62 18.08 8.40
C HIS A 463 33.05 17.20 9.60
N LEU A 464 34.26 16.62 9.65
CA LEU A 464 34.90 16.21 10.93
C LEU A 464 36.45 16.41 10.95
N ALA A 465 36.94 17.50 10.36
CA ALA A 465 38.20 18.10 10.81
C ALA A 465 37.87 18.95 12.06
N PRO A 466 38.69 18.93 13.11
CA PRO A 466 38.29 19.23 14.48
C PRO A 466 37.66 20.62 14.63
N LEU A 467 36.60 20.71 15.47
CA LEU A 467 35.82 21.90 15.90
C LEU A 467 34.44 22.07 15.22
N LEU A 468 33.35 21.84 15.96
CA LEU A 468 31.99 22.35 15.67
C LEU A 468 32.04 23.91 15.67
N PRO A 469 31.35 24.69 14.79
CA PRO A 469 29.88 24.77 14.67
C PRO A 469 29.27 25.07 13.25
N GLU A 470 27.93 25.13 13.20
CA GLU A 470 26.97 25.23 12.08
C GLU A 470 27.26 26.20 10.91
N ALA A 471 26.94 25.74 9.68
CA ALA A 471 26.06 26.43 8.72
C ALA A 471 25.71 25.50 7.55
N GLN A 472 24.54 25.73 6.95
CA GLN A 472 23.90 24.99 5.86
C GLN A 472 24.72 24.85 4.56
N LEU A 473 24.20 23.96 3.68
CA LEU A 473 24.15 23.98 2.19
C LEU A 473 24.86 22.77 1.54
N THR A 474 24.15 21.75 1.05
CA THR A 474 23.42 21.56 -0.22
C THR A 474 24.20 20.85 -1.34
N HIS A 475 23.42 20.08 -2.12
CA HIS A 475 23.62 19.58 -3.50
C HIS A 475 24.51 18.36 -3.78
N LEU A 476 23.82 17.30 -4.23
CA LEU A 476 24.08 16.52 -5.44
C LEU A 476 25.45 16.77 -6.11
N ALA A 477 26.36 15.80 -6.02
CA ALA A 477 27.44 15.65 -6.98
C ALA A 477 27.52 14.20 -7.51
N PRO A 478 27.82 14.01 -8.82
CA PRO A 478 27.82 12.72 -9.48
C PRO A 478 29.15 11.98 -9.30
N ARG A 479 29.09 10.64 -9.26
CA ARG A 479 30.11 9.65 -9.69
C ARG A 479 31.59 10.09 -9.55
N GLN A 480 32.29 9.65 -8.49
CA GLN A 480 33.77 9.61 -8.53
C GLN A 480 34.24 8.28 -9.15
N ALA A 481 35.02 8.37 -10.24
CA ALA A 481 35.62 7.22 -10.94
C ALA A 481 36.99 6.77 -10.36
N ALA A 482 37.53 7.52 -9.39
CA ALA A 482 38.73 7.22 -8.60
C ALA A 482 38.72 8.13 -7.35
N LEU A 483 39.43 7.73 -6.29
CA LEU A 483 39.60 8.56 -5.10
C LEU A 483 40.56 9.73 -5.43
N ASP A 484 40.09 10.97 -5.39
CA ASP A 484 40.94 12.15 -5.61
C ASP A 484 41.71 12.51 -4.33
N LEU A 485 43.03 12.32 -4.35
CA LEU A 485 43.94 12.58 -3.23
C LEU A 485 44.85 13.79 -3.47
N SER A 486 44.60 14.57 -4.53
CA SER A 486 45.44 15.69 -4.94
C SER A 486 45.66 16.73 -3.83
N SER A 487 44.63 16.99 -3.01
CA SER A 487 44.66 17.96 -1.90
C SER A 487 45.54 17.54 -0.71
N VAL A 488 45.93 16.26 -0.63
CA VAL A 488 46.74 15.70 0.45
C VAL A 488 48.05 15.08 -0.04
N ALA A 489 48.39 15.26 -1.32
CA ALA A 489 49.62 14.75 -1.91
C ALA A 489 50.87 15.23 -1.13
N GLY A 490 51.76 14.30 -0.82
CA GLY A 490 53.00 14.58 -0.07
C GLY A 490 52.85 14.68 1.45
N LYS A 491 51.62 14.65 2.00
CA LYS A 491 51.39 14.57 3.45
C LYS A 491 51.55 13.14 3.95
N LYS A 492 51.86 13.01 5.25
CA LYS A 492 52.01 11.73 5.95
C LYS A 492 51.08 11.71 7.15
N PHE A 493 50.17 10.75 7.19
CA PHE A 493 49.18 10.58 8.25
C PHE A 493 49.55 9.42 9.16
N GLU A 494 49.37 9.62 10.46
CA GLU A 494 49.53 8.58 11.47
C GLU A 494 48.31 7.65 11.50
N LEU A 495 47.14 8.14 11.09
CA LEU A 495 45.94 7.33 10.95
C LEU A 495 45.14 7.74 9.69
N ILE A 496 44.69 6.75 8.91
CA ILE A 496 43.77 6.95 7.78
C ILE A 496 42.52 6.09 8.03
N VAL A 497 41.32 6.65 7.94
CA VAL A 497 40.05 5.95 8.18
C VAL A 497 39.17 5.97 6.93
N LEU A 498 38.76 4.78 6.46
CA LEU A 498 37.87 4.62 5.31
C LEU A 498 36.47 4.23 5.78
N THR A 499 35.49 5.12 5.60
CA THR A 499 34.09 4.91 6.00
C THR A 499 33.19 4.71 4.78
N HIS A 500 32.85 3.45 4.51
CA HIS A 500 31.98 3.04 3.38
C HIS A 500 32.48 3.45 1.99
N CYS A 501 33.81 3.55 1.83
CA CYS A 501 34.46 4.05 0.61
C CYS A 501 34.79 2.91 -0.37
N LEU A 502 35.43 1.83 0.09
CA LEU A 502 35.98 0.79 -0.80
C LEU A 502 34.90 0.06 -1.61
N GLU A 503 33.73 -0.21 -1.04
CA GLU A 503 32.64 -0.88 -1.76
C GLU A 503 32.02 -0.01 -2.87
N LYS A 504 32.27 1.31 -2.86
CA LYS A 504 31.74 2.28 -3.81
C LYS A 504 32.72 2.67 -4.91
N LEU A 505 33.99 2.23 -4.82
CA LEU A 505 35.03 2.57 -5.78
C LEU A 505 35.06 1.59 -6.96
N THR A 506 35.28 2.14 -8.15
CA THR A 506 35.51 1.39 -9.39
C THR A 506 36.88 0.71 -9.43
N ASP A 507 37.88 1.20 -8.68
CA ASP A 507 39.20 0.55 -8.48
C ASP A 507 39.70 0.69 -7.02
N PRO A 508 39.25 -0.17 -6.09
CA PRO A 508 39.68 -0.17 -4.70
C PRO A 508 41.16 -0.52 -4.50
N LEU A 509 41.74 -1.38 -5.36
CA LEU A 509 43.16 -1.75 -5.25
C LEU A 509 44.04 -0.55 -5.60
N GLY A 510 43.73 0.15 -6.70
CA GLY A 510 44.40 1.39 -7.07
C GLY A 510 44.26 2.47 -6.00
N ALA A 511 43.08 2.61 -5.40
CA ALA A 511 42.85 3.56 -4.31
C ALA A 511 43.70 3.23 -3.05
N LEU A 512 43.73 1.96 -2.62
CA LEU A 512 44.58 1.55 -1.48
C LEU A 512 46.07 1.77 -1.79
N LYS A 513 46.52 1.46 -3.00
CA LYS A 513 47.89 1.75 -3.44
C LYS A 513 48.21 3.25 -3.45
N ALA A 514 47.23 4.10 -3.77
CA ALA A 514 47.38 5.55 -3.73
C ALA A 514 47.41 6.11 -2.29
N LEU A 515 46.77 5.42 -1.34
CA LEU A 515 46.82 5.75 0.09
C LEU A 515 48.12 5.30 0.76
N TYR A 516 48.77 4.24 0.27
CA TYR A 516 50.00 3.69 0.86
C TYR A 516 51.10 4.75 1.08
N PRO A 517 51.44 5.62 0.11
CA PRO A 517 52.44 6.67 0.28
C PRO A 517 51.99 7.78 1.23
N LEU A 518 50.70 7.90 1.56
CA LEU A 518 50.19 8.90 2.51
C LEU A 518 50.29 8.41 3.96
N LEU A 519 50.57 7.13 4.20
CA LEU A 519 50.74 6.60 5.54
C LEU A 519 52.17 6.86 6.06
N ALA A 520 52.26 7.32 7.30
CA ALA A 520 53.53 7.45 8.03
C ALA A 520 54.15 6.06 8.30
N GLU A 521 55.45 6.00 8.60
CA GLU A 521 56.19 4.74 8.78
C GLU A 521 55.60 3.82 9.87
N LYS A 522 54.99 4.41 10.91
CA LYS A 522 54.26 3.69 11.96
C LYS A 522 52.75 3.93 11.91
N GLY A 523 52.26 4.52 10.82
CA GLY A 523 50.86 4.88 10.68
C GLY A 523 49.97 3.66 10.45
N GLU A 524 48.68 3.83 10.72
CA GLU A 524 47.67 2.79 10.55
C GLU A 524 46.56 3.22 9.59
N LEU A 525 46.00 2.26 8.84
CA LEU A 525 44.82 2.45 8.02
C LEU A 525 43.69 1.59 8.57
N ILE A 526 42.58 2.21 8.94
CA ILE A 526 41.36 1.54 9.40
C ILE A 526 40.32 1.57 8.28
N CYS A 527 39.80 0.42 7.89
CA CYS A 527 38.70 0.30 6.95
C CYS A 527 37.46 -0.28 7.63
N LEU A 528 36.35 0.46 7.53
CA LEU A 528 35.02 0.02 7.96
C LEU A 528 34.26 -0.45 6.72
N ASN A 529 34.16 -1.77 6.55
CA ASN A 529 33.43 -2.37 5.44
C ASN A 529 32.12 -2.99 5.93
N PHE A 530 30.99 -2.40 5.49
CA PHE A 530 29.67 -2.80 5.97
C PHE A 530 29.07 -3.88 5.07
N HIS A 531 28.75 -5.02 5.66
CA HIS A 531 28.11 -6.12 4.97
C HIS A 531 26.63 -6.19 5.38
N ALA A 532 25.75 -5.55 4.60
CA ALA A 532 24.31 -5.81 4.71
C ALA A 532 24.04 -7.24 4.19
N GLY A 533 23.28 -8.03 4.96
CA GLY A 533 23.26 -9.49 4.85
C GLY A 533 22.95 -10.05 3.46
N HIS A 534 23.82 -10.96 3.02
CA HIS A 534 23.65 -11.79 1.83
C HIS A 534 22.35 -12.62 1.85
N LEU A 535 21.85 -12.96 3.05
CA LEU A 535 20.70 -13.85 3.18
C LEU A 535 19.38 -13.17 2.81
N SER A 536 19.13 -11.92 3.20
CA SER A 536 17.86 -11.25 2.83
C SER A 536 17.70 -11.15 1.30
N LEU A 537 18.79 -10.83 0.61
CA LEU A 537 18.86 -10.79 -0.86
C LEU A 537 18.61 -12.16 -1.50
N LEU A 538 19.28 -13.21 -1.02
CA LEU A 538 19.16 -14.56 -1.57
C LEU A 538 17.78 -15.18 -1.26
N VAL A 539 17.21 -14.84 -0.11
CA VAL A 539 15.86 -15.24 0.31
C VAL A 539 14.79 -14.55 -0.52
N ASP A 540 14.95 -13.27 -0.84
CA ASP A 540 14.02 -12.58 -1.74
C ASP A 540 14.15 -13.09 -3.18
N LEU A 541 15.35 -13.47 -3.62
CA LEU A 541 15.58 -14.09 -4.93
C LEU A 541 14.94 -15.49 -5.02
N LEU A 542 15.13 -16.36 -4.03
CA LEU A 542 14.55 -17.71 -3.99
C LEU A 542 13.03 -17.72 -3.77
N LYS A 543 12.49 -16.71 -3.09
CA LYS A 543 11.05 -16.53 -2.93
C LYS A 543 10.39 -15.87 -4.15
N GLY A 544 11.14 -15.61 -5.22
CA GLY A 544 10.64 -14.97 -6.44
C GLY A 544 10.26 -13.50 -6.27
N ARG A 545 10.67 -12.85 -5.17
CA ARG A 545 10.38 -11.44 -4.82
C ARG A 545 11.49 -10.50 -5.28
N TRP A 546 12.20 -10.91 -6.33
CA TRP A 546 13.29 -10.16 -6.93
C TRP A 546 12.76 -9.00 -7.76
N ASP A 547 13.08 -7.78 -7.35
CA ASP A 547 12.85 -6.58 -8.17
C ASP A 547 14.21 -6.07 -8.70
N PRO A 548 14.49 -6.24 -10.00
CA PRO A 548 15.77 -5.85 -10.58
C PRO A 548 16.06 -4.35 -10.43
N GLN A 549 15.07 -3.47 -10.22
CA GLN A 549 15.26 -2.01 -10.28
C GLN A 549 15.68 -1.37 -8.95
N ILE A 550 15.15 -1.80 -7.81
CA ILE A 550 15.63 -1.34 -6.47
C ILE A 550 17.06 -1.78 -6.26
N PHE A 551 17.32 -3.02 -6.66
CA PHE A 551 18.66 -3.54 -6.55
C PHE A 551 19.51 -3.15 -7.75
N ALA A 552 19.03 -2.68 -8.90
CA ALA A 552 19.87 -2.17 -10.02
C ALA A 552 20.81 -1.03 -9.60
N VAL A 553 20.40 -0.21 -8.64
CA VAL A 553 21.25 0.84 -8.05
C VAL A 553 22.38 0.21 -7.20
N ASN A 554 22.18 -0.98 -6.62
CA ASN A 554 23.20 -1.76 -5.90
C ASN A 554 23.85 -2.89 -6.75
N HIS A 555 23.24 -3.32 -7.85
CA HIS A 555 23.61 -4.49 -8.64
C HIS A 555 24.69 -4.18 -9.64
N HIS A 556 24.79 -2.93 -10.07
CA HIS A 556 25.92 -2.50 -10.88
C HIS A 556 26.93 -1.68 -10.07
N ARG A 557 26.66 -1.41 -8.78
CA ARG A 557 27.38 -0.39 -7.99
C ARG A 557 27.85 -0.84 -6.59
N ALA A 558 27.49 -2.04 -6.14
CA ALA A 558 27.93 -2.64 -4.87
C ALA A 558 28.30 -4.14 -5.01
N LEU A 559 28.70 -4.59 -6.20
CA LEU A 559 29.09 -6.00 -6.44
C LEU A 559 30.45 -6.39 -5.84
N ARG A 560 31.19 -5.46 -5.25
CA ARG A 560 32.43 -5.76 -4.55
C ARG A 560 32.11 -6.12 -3.11
N PHE A 561 31.67 -7.35 -2.92
CA PHE A 561 31.44 -7.92 -1.59
C PHE A 561 32.77 -8.35 -1.01
N PHE A 562 33.24 -7.58 -0.03
CA PHE A 562 34.46 -7.92 0.68
C PHE A 562 34.13 -8.83 1.87
N ASN A 563 34.58 -10.07 1.80
CA ASN A 563 34.66 -10.93 2.98
C ASN A 563 36.00 -10.69 3.69
N ALA A 564 36.16 -11.25 4.89
CA ALA A 564 37.36 -11.10 5.69
C ALA A 564 38.65 -11.41 4.89
N GLN A 565 38.63 -12.52 4.14
CA GLN A 565 39.79 -13.00 3.40
C GLN A 565 40.12 -12.12 2.19
N ASN A 566 39.15 -11.83 1.32
CA ASN A 566 39.41 -11.04 0.11
C ASN A 566 39.69 -9.56 0.42
N LEU A 567 39.21 -9.05 1.56
CA LEU A 567 39.57 -7.73 2.06
C LEU A 567 41.03 -7.73 2.51
N GLN A 568 41.46 -8.75 3.27
CA GLN A 568 42.86 -8.93 3.64
C GLN A 568 43.76 -9.10 2.41
N ASP A 569 43.35 -9.93 1.44
CA ASP A 569 44.09 -10.15 0.19
C ASP A 569 44.21 -8.85 -0.62
N LEU A 570 43.15 -8.04 -0.66
CA LEU A 570 43.16 -6.73 -1.32
C LEU A 570 44.16 -5.78 -0.65
N PHE A 571 44.16 -5.72 0.69
CA PHE A 571 45.09 -4.91 1.46
C PHE A 571 46.54 -5.38 1.31
N GLN A 572 46.77 -6.69 1.32
CA GLN A 572 48.07 -7.29 1.07
C GLN A 572 48.57 -7.02 -0.35
N ALA A 573 47.70 -7.12 -1.36
CA ALA A 573 48.00 -6.77 -2.74
C ALA A 573 48.29 -5.27 -2.94
N ALA A 574 47.79 -4.42 -2.04
CA ALA A 574 48.11 -3.00 -1.96
C ALA A 574 49.39 -2.69 -1.16
N GLY A 575 50.03 -3.71 -0.55
CA GLY A 575 51.28 -3.58 0.21
C GLY A 575 51.10 -3.46 1.73
N PHE A 576 49.87 -3.53 2.24
CA PHE A 576 49.60 -3.44 3.67
C PHE A 576 49.67 -4.81 4.35
N GLU A 577 50.21 -4.85 5.57
CA GLU A 577 50.03 -5.96 6.49
C GLU A 577 48.76 -5.71 7.33
N THR A 578 47.87 -6.69 7.40
CA THR A 578 46.68 -6.59 8.26
C THR A 578 47.11 -6.80 9.71
N ALA A 579 47.02 -5.75 10.53
CA ALA A 579 47.36 -5.78 11.95
C ALA A 579 46.23 -6.36 12.80
N GLN A 580 44.98 -6.02 12.49
CA GLN A 580 43.81 -6.51 13.20
C GLN A 580 42.61 -6.57 12.25
N LEU A 581 41.79 -7.60 12.37
CA LEU A 581 40.51 -7.70 11.69
C LEU A 581 39.44 -8.11 12.71
N GLU A 582 38.50 -7.22 12.97
CA GLU A 582 37.38 -7.49 13.85
C GLU A 582 36.08 -7.68 13.06
N LEU A 583 35.34 -8.72 13.43
CA LEU A 583 33.98 -8.94 12.95
C LEU A 583 33.03 -8.39 14.00
N PHE A 584 32.37 -7.27 13.70
CA PHE A 584 31.33 -6.73 14.57
C PHE A 584 29.97 -7.25 14.13
N LYS A 585 29.35 -8.10 14.95
CA LYS A 585 28.07 -8.77 14.67
C LYS A 585 26.89 -7.98 15.22
N PHE A 586 25.80 -7.87 14.46
CA PHE A 586 24.53 -7.28 14.88
C PHE A 586 23.48 -8.38 15.15
N PRO A 587 22.84 -8.43 16.32
CA PRO A 587 21.71 -9.31 16.52
C PRO A 587 20.48 -8.74 15.79
N ASP A 588 20.02 -9.40 14.71
CA ASP A 588 18.70 -9.16 14.11
C ASP A 588 17.85 -10.45 14.23
N PRO A 589 16.86 -10.48 15.14
CA PRO A 589 16.02 -11.65 15.37
C PRO A 589 15.26 -12.11 14.12
N LYS A 590 14.92 -11.20 13.19
CA LYS A 590 14.13 -11.52 11.99
C LYS A 590 14.94 -12.29 10.94
N LEU A 591 16.26 -12.10 10.91
CA LEU A 591 17.17 -12.81 10.00
C LEU A 591 17.48 -14.22 10.50
N GLN A 592 17.55 -14.42 11.81
CA GLN A 592 17.78 -15.73 12.45
C GLN A 592 16.62 -16.71 12.19
N ASP A 593 15.37 -16.23 12.28
CA ASP A 593 14.18 -17.04 11.98
C ASP A 593 14.07 -17.44 10.50
N ALA A 594 14.39 -16.51 9.59
CA ALA A 594 14.37 -16.78 8.15
C ALA A 594 15.45 -17.79 7.74
N ALA A 595 16.62 -17.75 8.38
CA ALA A 595 17.72 -18.70 8.18
C ALA A 595 17.34 -20.12 8.64
N GLN A 596 16.68 -20.29 9.79
CA GLN A 596 16.21 -21.59 10.28
C GLN A 596 15.13 -22.21 9.39
N GLN A 597 14.20 -21.40 8.87
CA GLN A 597 13.10 -21.89 8.03
C GLN A 597 13.56 -22.34 6.65
N LEU A 598 14.60 -21.71 6.10
CA LEU A 598 15.15 -22.03 4.78
C LEU A 598 16.35 -22.98 4.83
N ALA A 599 16.94 -23.22 6.01
CA ALA A 599 18.02 -24.16 6.22
C ALA A 599 17.74 -25.56 5.62
N PRO A 600 16.55 -26.18 5.72
CA PRO A 600 16.30 -27.49 5.10
C PRO A 600 16.29 -27.45 3.56
N ILE A 601 15.88 -26.32 2.98
CA ILE A 601 15.80 -26.11 1.52
C ILE A 601 17.18 -25.79 0.95
N LEU A 602 17.99 -25.06 1.73
CA LEU A 602 19.35 -24.67 1.41
C LEU A 602 20.38 -25.74 1.81
N ALA A 603 19.98 -26.72 2.64
CA ALA A 603 20.82 -27.82 3.14
C ALA A 603 21.61 -28.58 2.06
N PRO A 604 21.05 -28.86 0.86
CA PRO A 604 21.79 -29.55 -0.18
C PRO A 604 22.83 -28.67 -0.88
N PHE A 605 22.76 -27.34 -0.69
CA PHE A 605 23.50 -26.34 -1.46
C PHE A 605 24.47 -25.52 -0.61
N LEU A 606 24.37 -25.57 0.73
CA LEU A 606 25.19 -24.84 1.68
C LEU A 606 25.59 -25.72 2.86
N ASP A 607 26.85 -25.60 3.29
CA ASP A 607 27.33 -26.19 4.55
C ASP A 607 26.64 -25.50 5.74
N LEU A 608 25.60 -26.15 6.26
CA LEU A 608 24.73 -25.61 7.29
C LEU A 608 25.44 -25.39 8.62
N GLU A 609 26.50 -26.15 8.94
CA GLU A 609 27.19 -26.05 10.21
C GLU A 609 28.04 -24.78 10.29
N THR A 610 28.68 -24.42 9.17
CA THR A 610 29.40 -23.16 8.99
C THR A 610 28.43 -21.98 8.84
N TYR A 611 27.29 -22.19 8.17
CA TYR A 611 26.24 -21.19 7.98
C TYR A 611 25.58 -20.76 9.29
N HIS A 612 25.26 -21.70 10.19
CA HIS A 612 24.67 -21.38 11.50
C HIS A 612 25.59 -20.56 12.40
N LYS A 613 26.92 -20.62 12.22
CA LYS A 613 27.87 -19.82 13.02
C LYS A 613 27.94 -18.34 12.61
N ASN A 614 27.40 -17.96 11.45
CA ASN A 614 27.61 -16.66 10.80
C ASN A 614 26.29 -15.96 10.40
N GLN A 615 25.28 -15.99 11.27
CA GLN A 615 23.91 -15.50 10.97
C GLN A 615 23.66 -14.00 11.21
N ASP A 616 24.67 -13.21 11.55
CA ASP A 616 24.45 -11.81 11.93
C ASP A 616 24.80 -10.87 10.77
N CYS A 617 24.05 -9.79 10.57
CA CYS A 617 24.57 -8.65 9.81
C CYS A 617 25.92 -8.27 10.46
N PHE A 618 26.95 -7.95 9.67
CA PHE A 618 28.25 -7.65 10.26
C PHE A 618 28.98 -6.50 9.56
N SER A 619 29.85 -5.84 10.31
CA SER A 619 30.85 -4.92 9.78
C SER A 619 32.23 -5.51 10.01
N LEU A 620 33.08 -5.48 8.97
CA LEU A 620 34.49 -5.83 9.10
C LEU A 620 35.27 -4.54 9.37
N ILE A 621 35.99 -4.52 10.48
CA ILE A 621 36.90 -3.45 10.85
C ILE A 621 38.31 -3.98 10.65
N LEU A 622 38.98 -3.54 9.58
CA LEU A 622 40.35 -3.94 9.27
C LEU A 622 41.30 -2.80 9.60
N THR A 623 42.27 -3.05 10.48
CA THR A 623 43.41 -2.17 10.74
C THR A 623 44.63 -2.72 10.03
N ALA A 624 45.32 -1.91 9.23
CA ALA A 624 46.49 -2.30 8.45
C ALA A 624 47.68 -1.35 8.62
N ARG A 625 48.89 -1.86 8.45
CA ARG A 625 50.16 -1.11 8.52
C ARG A 625 51.01 -1.37 7.27
N GLN A 626 52.04 -0.57 7.03
CA GLN A 626 52.98 -0.83 5.93
C GLN A 626 53.82 -2.10 6.21
N ASN A 627 53.99 -2.99 5.23
CA ASN A 627 54.82 -4.20 5.37
C ASN A 627 56.17 -4.05 4.67
N GLN A 628 57.24 -4.67 5.19
CA GLN A 628 58.48 -4.82 4.41
C GLN A 628 58.29 -5.85 3.27
N PRO A 629 58.84 -5.61 2.06
CA PRO A 629 58.44 -6.34 0.87
C PRO A 629 58.99 -7.77 0.82
N VAL A 630 58.11 -8.77 0.62
CA VAL A 630 58.45 -10.16 0.26
C VAL A 630 57.85 -10.47 -1.13
N PRO A 631 58.54 -11.23 -2.02
CA PRO A 631 58.19 -11.27 -3.45
C PRO A 631 56.86 -11.96 -3.77
N LEU A 632 56.19 -11.38 -4.78
CA LEU A 632 54.87 -11.70 -5.32
C LEU A 632 54.54 -13.20 -5.45
N PHE A 633 53.53 -13.64 -4.70
CA PHE A 633 52.73 -14.81 -5.07
C PHE A 633 51.66 -14.35 -6.07
N THR A 634 51.50 -15.07 -7.19
CA THR A 634 50.49 -14.77 -8.22
C THR A 634 49.36 -15.78 -8.11
N PRO A 635 48.14 -15.41 -7.67
CA PRO A 635 46.97 -16.25 -7.85
C PRO A 635 46.26 -15.90 -9.16
N THR A 636 46.18 -16.92 -9.98
CA THR A 636 45.52 -17.03 -11.28
C THR A 636 44.03 -16.66 -11.19
N ARG A 637 43.58 -15.82 -12.13
CA ARG A 637 42.18 -15.66 -12.57
C ARG A 637 41.14 -15.41 -11.48
N LEU A 638 40.98 -14.15 -11.07
CA LEU A 638 39.64 -13.60 -10.81
C LEU A 638 38.92 -13.51 -12.17
N THR A 639 38.30 -14.61 -12.62
CA THR A 639 37.43 -14.57 -13.80
C THR A 639 36.18 -13.78 -13.47
N THR A 640 36.17 -12.57 -14.01
CA THR A 640 35.02 -11.72 -14.32
C THR A 640 34.02 -12.47 -15.20
N GLU A 641 33.23 -13.40 -14.65
CA GLU A 641 32.13 -14.02 -15.40
C GLU A 641 31.00 -14.42 -14.44
N LEU A 642 30.19 -13.42 -14.09
CA LEU A 642 28.75 -13.60 -13.91
C LEU A 642 28.08 -12.46 -14.67
N ALA A 643 28.19 -12.55 -15.99
CA ALA A 643 27.27 -11.87 -16.89
C ALA A 643 25.92 -12.59 -16.78
N LEU A 644 24.92 -11.92 -16.25
CA LEU A 644 23.51 -12.22 -16.56
C LEU A 644 22.91 -10.99 -17.26
N PRO A 645 22.03 -11.23 -18.24
CA PRO A 645 22.02 -10.50 -19.50
C PRO A 645 21.32 -9.14 -19.35
N VAL A 646 21.97 -8.10 -19.84
CA VAL A 646 21.28 -6.86 -20.19
C VAL A 646 20.48 -7.14 -21.46
N ALA A 647 19.18 -7.41 -21.33
CA ALA A 647 18.23 -7.16 -22.41
C ALA A 647 17.57 -5.80 -22.12
N ARG A 648 18.26 -4.75 -22.57
CA ARG A 648 17.66 -3.46 -22.91
C ARG A 648 16.81 -3.61 -24.18
N THR A 649 15.95 -2.62 -24.38
CA THR A 649 15.07 -2.30 -25.53
C THR A 649 13.73 -3.02 -25.51
N GLN A 650 12.59 -2.35 -25.66
CA GLN A 650 12.30 -1.01 -26.20
C GLN A 650 11.09 -0.40 -25.47
#